data_AF-A0A4S2KNZ6-F1
#
_entry.id   AF-A0A4S2KNZ6-F1
#
_cell.length_a   1.000
_cell.length_b   1.000
_cell.length_c   1.000
_cell.angle_alpha   90.00
_cell.angle_beta   90.00
_cell.angle_gamma   90.00
#
_symmetry.space_group_name_H-M   'P 1'
#
loop_
_entity.id
_entity.type
_entity.pdbx_description
1 polymer ?
#
loop_
_entity_poly.entity_id
_entity_poly.type
_entity_poly.pdbx_seq_one_letter_code
_entity_poly.pdbx_strand_id
1 'polypeptide(L)'
;MGRPCSVPNREAILLIQKYMQYFNTNNFPSSSAKVWKNMSKELNGKWKPHSVYTYVRDNKNGSLEAARQNLGINIQPPRPLPSKSTIEDDIIDELSEDSESDKSSYHDDENGDSDIGVDSFPLVLSPTEWEQIKPDQTSNHQQKRLKSWVWPNVITKAFWNMYKFPCAFLGKWSYVRIEQDENENYAVGSFYLKFKGLCKSKKCNNKIVGVAYKKPVNGELHLIITTRDTRNDYHEEVKRPLNGPERKLIGRKLKRRRAAGYRQKLLAENMKFGENEPPWVQKCHIYRQAKMEHNKEDLGIKSGVKMDMITSIRNMLQDIRYSNAIREIGAKKFYVFYCSPEQIFVEKEYCRVRKGFSRICLDATGKVVKKFEIIPGRKTGHIFLYTITINFEGKTLPVYQMLSEKHDAVFITFWLQEWIRACKATIPDEAMSDLGRALLLAMCEAFNRMTLKEYVDVLFKWATKDRYKTPRPFNTLIRADVAHQMAAVARWKCIKDLRHPIVKGFYLRTIALMIDCQTVQEFEHVFRLTCIVALHLDQDESIMVSGKQVSVFEARRLLEEYMAEHGQIIEELETSRENVEIDEEVENTLNSVEEKDDKNLTVTHQWIKSLISMSTPPDQQKMECKAVNGFYFSEFIQPLERIAKEFPIWTAAALPGKQTHASTASQEGYFAEVRQRIFEGIPLPCSANRFLKEHIDDLHSGTNEVAAKLKHFNHNHRQ
;
A
#
# COMPACT_ATOMS: atom_id res chain seq x y z
N MET A 1 24.28 -18.99 29.53
CA MET A 1 25.48 -18.31 30.05
C MET A 1 25.23 -16.81 30.00
N GLY A 2 25.32 -16.11 31.14
CA GLY A 2 25.03 -14.67 31.24
C GLY A 2 26.10 -13.81 30.56
N ARG A 3 25.76 -12.54 30.23
CA ARG A 3 26.71 -11.58 29.65
C ARG A 3 27.91 -11.37 30.60
N PRO A 4 29.15 -11.35 30.08
CA PRO A 4 30.33 -11.05 30.90
C PRO A 4 30.26 -9.61 31.45
N CYS A 5 30.62 -9.44 32.72
CA CYS A 5 30.61 -8.13 33.39
C CYS A 5 31.64 -7.19 32.75
N SER A 6 31.22 -5.97 32.41
CA SER A 6 32.09 -4.98 31.72
C SER A 6 33.30 -4.52 32.53
N VAL A 7 33.26 -4.65 33.86
CA VAL A 7 34.39 -4.36 34.77
C VAL A 7 34.58 -5.59 35.68
N PRO A 8 35.74 -6.26 35.64
CA PRO A 8 36.08 -7.34 36.56
C PRO A 8 36.07 -6.88 38.02
N ASN A 9 35.63 -7.74 38.94
CA ASN A 9 35.49 -7.36 40.36
C ASN A 9 36.82 -6.88 40.99
N ARG A 10 37.96 -7.43 40.54
CA ARG A 10 39.30 -7.00 40.98
C ARG A 10 39.63 -5.56 40.56
N GLU A 11 39.24 -5.15 39.35
CA GLU A 11 39.40 -3.78 38.84
C GLU A 11 38.51 -2.82 39.66
N ALA A 12 37.28 -3.24 40.01
CA ALA A 12 36.37 -2.47 40.84
C ALA A 12 36.88 -2.27 42.28
N ILE A 13 37.47 -3.30 42.91
CA ILE A 13 38.03 -3.21 44.28
C ILE A 13 39.20 -2.20 44.31
N LEU A 14 40.13 -2.29 43.36
CA LEU A 14 41.27 -1.37 43.27
C LEU A 14 40.81 0.09 43.08
N LEU A 15 39.79 0.30 42.25
CA LEU A 15 39.20 1.62 42.05
C LEU A 15 38.57 2.16 43.35
N ILE A 16 37.82 1.33 44.09
CA ILE A 16 37.21 1.75 45.35
C ILE A 16 38.29 2.08 46.40
N GLN A 17 39.36 1.29 46.47
CA GLN A 17 40.49 1.55 47.38
C GLN A 17 41.17 2.90 47.09
N LYS A 18 41.38 3.23 45.81
CA LYS A 18 41.97 4.50 45.40
C LYS A 18 41.13 5.71 45.84
N TYR A 19 39.81 5.53 45.92
CA TYR A 19 38.86 6.56 46.33
C TYR A 19 38.34 6.37 47.76
N MET A 20 39.04 5.58 48.60
CA MET A 20 38.56 5.17 49.93
C MET A 20 38.28 6.35 50.87
N GLN A 21 38.90 7.51 50.67
CA GLN A 21 38.62 8.73 51.44
C GLN A 21 37.13 9.15 51.41
N TYR A 22 36.38 8.74 50.39
CA TYR A 22 34.94 9.00 50.27
C TYR A 22 34.06 7.88 50.82
N PHE A 23 34.65 6.71 51.14
CA PHE A 23 33.93 5.47 51.44
C PHE A 23 34.39 4.82 52.76
N ASN A 24 35.20 5.52 53.55
CA ASN A 24 35.66 5.10 54.88
C ASN A 24 34.54 5.09 55.94
N THR A 25 33.36 5.65 55.63
CA THR A 25 32.14 5.58 56.45
C THR A 25 30.94 5.19 55.59
N ASN A 26 29.78 4.94 56.19
CA ASN A 26 28.53 4.67 55.45
C ASN A 26 27.81 5.95 54.97
N ASN A 27 28.40 7.12 55.20
CA ASN A 27 27.90 8.40 54.71
C ASN A 27 28.47 8.68 53.32
N PHE A 28 27.84 8.07 52.30
CA PHE A 28 28.30 8.20 50.93
C PHE A 28 28.00 9.57 50.30
N PRO A 29 28.83 10.05 49.36
CA PRO A 29 28.52 11.21 48.52
C PRO A 29 27.21 11.03 47.76
N SER A 30 26.47 12.13 47.53
CA SER A 30 25.23 12.12 46.74
C SER A 30 25.45 11.57 45.33
N SER A 31 24.40 11.05 44.68
CA SER A 31 24.50 10.45 43.33
C SER A 31 25.02 11.42 42.25
N SER A 32 24.90 12.73 42.50
CA SER A 32 25.39 13.81 41.61
C SER A 32 26.84 14.24 41.90
N ALA A 33 27.49 13.70 42.93
CA ALA A 33 28.84 14.09 43.33
C ALA A 33 29.89 13.82 42.22
N LYS A 34 30.87 14.74 42.10
CA LYS A 34 31.92 14.70 41.05
C LYS A 34 32.80 13.44 41.13
N VAL A 35 32.92 12.83 42.30
CA VAL A 35 33.66 11.58 42.53
C VAL A 35 33.19 10.44 41.61
N TRP A 36 31.87 10.31 41.38
CA TRP A 36 31.32 9.25 40.53
C TRP A 36 31.66 9.46 39.04
N LYS A 37 31.76 10.72 38.61
CA LYS A 37 32.23 11.08 37.26
C LYS A 37 33.71 10.78 37.10
N ASN A 38 34.53 11.02 38.13
CA ASN A 38 35.96 10.74 38.10
C ASN A 38 36.24 9.23 38.06
N MET A 39 35.58 8.45 38.91
CA MET A 39 35.69 6.98 38.90
C MET A 39 35.21 6.37 37.57
N SER A 40 34.14 6.89 36.98
CA SER A 40 33.64 6.48 35.66
C SER A 40 34.65 6.78 34.53
N LYS A 41 35.33 7.93 34.58
CA LYS A 41 36.41 8.28 33.63
C LYS A 41 37.62 7.36 33.75
N GLU A 42 38.04 6.98 34.96
CA GLU A 42 39.15 6.04 35.16
C GLU A 42 38.84 4.63 34.65
N LEU A 43 37.56 4.25 34.61
CA LEU A 43 37.08 3.02 33.98
C LEU A 43 36.89 3.16 32.46
N ASN A 44 37.38 4.23 31.82
CA ASN A 44 37.18 4.54 30.39
C ASN A 44 35.69 4.50 29.97
N GLY A 45 34.77 4.87 30.86
CA GLY A 45 33.34 4.86 30.59
C GLY A 45 32.68 3.48 30.56
N LYS A 46 33.39 2.40 30.91
CA LYS A 46 32.81 1.04 31.06
C LYS A 46 31.60 1.03 32.01
N TRP A 47 31.62 1.88 33.03
CA TRP A 47 30.47 2.19 33.87
C TRP A 47 30.12 3.67 33.77
N LYS A 48 28.82 3.98 33.62
CA LYS A 48 28.30 5.35 33.78
C LYS A 48 28.44 5.80 35.23
N PRO A 49 28.53 7.11 35.53
CA PRO A 49 28.66 7.60 36.91
C PRO A 49 27.59 7.06 37.88
N HIS A 50 26.34 6.96 37.43
CA HIS A 50 25.25 6.39 38.23
C HIS A 50 25.41 4.89 38.50
N SER A 51 26.00 4.15 37.55
CA SER A 51 26.33 2.73 37.71
C SER A 51 27.43 2.53 38.76
N VAL A 52 28.46 3.40 38.77
CA VAL A 52 29.50 3.38 39.81
C VAL A 52 28.88 3.66 41.20
N TYR A 53 28.05 4.70 41.31
CA TYR A 53 27.35 5.04 42.55
C TYR A 53 26.58 3.84 43.11
N THR A 54 25.77 3.19 42.27
CA THR A 54 24.95 2.05 42.66
C THR A 54 25.80 0.84 43.02
N TYR A 55 26.86 0.56 42.25
CA TYR A 55 27.75 -0.58 42.48
C TYR A 55 28.48 -0.48 43.83
N VAL A 56 29.00 0.71 44.16
CA VAL A 56 29.72 0.95 45.42
C VAL A 56 28.77 0.98 46.61
N ARG A 57 27.67 1.75 46.52
CA ARG A 57 26.73 1.92 47.63
C ARG A 57 26.05 0.60 48.03
N ASP A 58 25.68 -0.21 47.06
CA ASP A 58 24.97 -1.46 47.29
C ASP A 58 25.93 -2.64 47.56
N ASN A 59 27.24 -2.37 47.72
CA ASN A 59 28.30 -3.36 47.91
C ASN A 59 28.19 -4.54 46.92
N LYS A 60 27.99 -4.25 45.64
CA LYS A 60 27.80 -5.29 44.62
C LYS A 60 29.04 -6.20 44.58
N ASN A 61 28.82 -7.51 44.59
CA ASN A 61 29.86 -8.53 44.63
C ASN A 61 30.87 -8.38 45.79
N GLY A 62 30.46 -7.77 46.92
CA GLY A 62 31.30 -7.58 48.10
C GLY A 62 32.47 -6.62 47.89
N SER A 63 32.49 -5.83 46.81
CA SER A 63 33.67 -5.06 46.41
C SER A 63 34.04 -3.94 47.37
N LEU A 64 33.05 -3.29 48.00
CA LEU A 64 33.30 -2.23 48.98
C LEU A 64 33.80 -2.83 50.30
N GLU A 65 33.23 -3.96 50.71
CA GLU A 65 33.67 -4.70 51.89
C GLU A 65 35.11 -5.20 51.74
N ALA A 66 35.44 -5.83 50.60
CA ALA A 66 36.80 -6.26 50.31
C ALA A 66 37.79 -5.09 50.24
N ALA A 67 37.39 -3.96 49.64
CA ALA A 67 38.23 -2.76 49.59
C ALA A 67 38.52 -2.20 51.00
N ARG A 68 37.53 -2.18 51.89
CA ARG A 68 37.66 -1.73 53.29
C ARG A 68 38.53 -2.67 54.12
N GLN A 69 38.32 -3.98 54.00
CA GLN A 69 39.12 -5.00 54.68
C GLN A 69 40.61 -4.89 54.31
N ASN A 70 40.90 -4.73 53.01
CA ASN A 70 42.27 -4.57 52.52
C ASN A 70 42.99 -3.31 53.04
N LEU A 71 42.25 -2.32 53.57
CA LEU A 71 42.79 -1.08 54.14
C LEU A 71 42.59 -1.01 55.67
N GLY A 72 42.21 -2.10 56.33
CA GLY A 72 42.05 -2.19 57.78
C GLY A 72 40.80 -1.48 58.35
N ILE A 73 39.80 -1.20 57.52
CA ILE A 73 38.56 -0.49 57.92
C ILE A 73 37.47 -1.53 58.23
N ASN A 74 37.08 -1.65 59.50
CA ASN A 74 36.09 -2.64 59.94
C ASN A 74 34.70 -2.00 60.16
N ILE A 75 33.99 -1.70 59.05
CA ILE A 75 32.64 -1.13 59.05
C ILE A 75 31.76 -1.90 58.07
N GLN A 76 30.65 -2.46 58.56
CA GLN A 76 29.69 -3.15 57.71
C GLN A 76 29.02 -2.18 56.72
N PRO A 77 28.97 -2.51 55.42
CA PRO A 77 28.27 -1.68 54.43
C PRO A 77 26.76 -1.68 54.67
N PRO A 78 26.05 -0.57 54.36
CA PRO A 78 24.62 -0.46 54.61
C PRO A 78 23.82 -1.42 53.70
N ARG A 79 22.69 -1.92 54.20
CA ARG A 79 21.77 -2.77 53.41
C ARG A 79 21.25 -2.01 52.19
N PRO A 80 21.15 -2.65 51.01
CA PRO A 80 20.65 -2.00 49.80
C PRO A 80 19.17 -1.61 49.95
N LEU A 81 18.86 -0.33 49.72
CA LEU A 81 17.49 0.16 49.56
C LEU A 81 17.00 -0.16 48.13
N PRO A 82 15.71 -0.48 47.92
CA PRO A 82 15.16 -0.68 46.59
C PRO A 82 15.37 0.59 45.75
N SER A 83 15.97 0.41 44.57
CA SER A 83 16.45 1.48 43.70
C SER A 83 15.30 2.39 43.22
N LYS A 84 15.35 3.68 43.58
CA LYS A 84 14.58 4.74 42.89
C LYS A 84 15.16 4.93 41.49
N SER A 85 14.38 4.64 40.45
CA SER A 85 14.71 4.93 39.05
C SER A 85 14.70 6.43 38.80
N THR A 86 15.88 6.99 38.51
CA THR A 86 16.04 8.38 38.04
C THR A 86 15.60 8.47 36.58
N ILE A 87 14.80 9.49 36.27
CA ILE A 87 14.32 9.86 34.94
C ILE A 87 15.48 10.50 34.15
N GLU A 88 15.79 9.97 32.97
CA GLU A 88 16.42 10.72 31.88
C GLU A 88 15.56 10.49 30.62
N ASP A 89 15.12 11.60 30.03
CA ASP A 89 14.45 11.67 28.73
C ASP A 89 15.46 11.32 27.62
N ASP A 90 15.17 10.29 26.81
CA ASP A 90 15.02 10.43 25.35
C ASP A 90 14.91 9.05 24.64
N ILE A 91 13.94 9.00 23.73
CA ILE A 91 13.77 8.07 22.59
C ILE A 91 13.39 6.61 22.91
N ILE A 92 12.09 6.40 22.70
CA ILE A 92 11.30 5.18 22.50
C ILE A 92 12.08 4.02 21.87
N ASP A 93 12.25 2.94 22.63
CA ASP A 93 12.34 1.57 22.11
C ASP A 93 11.81 0.59 23.18
N GLU A 94 10.49 0.37 23.17
CA GLU A 94 9.82 -0.60 24.06
C GLU A 94 9.75 -1.97 23.37
N LEU A 95 10.80 -2.79 23.55
CA LEU A 95 10.70 -4.26 23.51
C LEU A 95 11.69 -4.86 24.50
N SER A 96 11.23 -5.13 25.72
CA SER A 96 11.82 -6.17 26.57
C SER A 96 10.73 -6.74 27.48
N GLU A 97 10.32 -7.95 27.16
CA GLU A 97 9.68 -8.89 28.08
C GLU A 97 10.70 -9.22 29.17
N ASP A 98 10.34 -9.03 30.43
CA ASP A 98 10.91 -9.82 31.52
C ASP A 98 9.87 -9.99 32.63
N SER A 99 9.62 -11.26 32.92
CA SER A 99 8.76 -11.75 33.99
C SER A 99 9.60 -11.95 35.24
N GLU A 100 9.35 -11.19 36.31
CA GLU A 100 9.83 -11.55 37.65
C GLU A 100 8.66 -11.59 38.64
N SER A 101 8.53 -12.78 39.24
CA SER A 101 7.59 -13.11 40.30
C SER A 101 8.19 -12.72 41.64
N ASP A 102 7.88 -11.54 42.15
CA ASP A 102 8.24 -11.17 43.52
C ASP A 102 7.16 -11.61 44.52
N LYS A 103 7.55 -12.57 45.36
CA LYS A 103 6.95 -12.85 46.67
C LYS A 103 7.55 -11.85 47.67
N SER A 104 6.76 -10.88 48.12
CA SER A 104 7.07 -10.10 49.32
C SER A 104 5.95 -10.25 50.34
N SER A 105 6.34 -10.51 51.59
CA SER A 105 5.51 -10.61 52.78
C SER A 105 4.98 -9.24 53.18
N TYR A 106 3.70 -9.18 53.52
CA TYR A 106 2.98 -7.97 53.90
C TYR A 106 3.35 -7.52 55.32
N HIS A 107 3.80 -6.27 55.45
CA HIS A 107 3.53 -5.44 56.62
C HIS A 107 2.50 -4.38 56.21
N ASP A 108 1.38 -4.35 56.93
CA ASP A 108 0.39 -3.29 56.86
C ASP A 108 0.99 -2.03 57.48
N ASP A 109 1.41 -1.08 56.65
CA ASP A 109 1.58 0.30 57.08
C ASP A 109 0.23 1.01 56.95
N GLU A 110 -0.59 0.88 57.99
CA GLU A 110 -1.62 1.86 58.33
C GLU A 110 -0.93 3.15 58.82
N ASN A 111 -0.35 3.91 57.89
CA ASN A 111 -0.07 5.31 58.16
C ASN A 111 -1.26 6.15 57.71
N GLY A 112 -2.00 6.63 58.70
CA GLY A 112 -3.11 7.56 58.57
C GLY A 112 -2.67 8.83 57.85
N ASP A 113 -3.02 8.91 56.58
CA ASP A 113 -3.30 10.18 55.92
C ASP A 113 -4.82 10.31 55.99
N SER A 114 -5.31 11.31 56.72
CA SER A 114 -6.74 11.60 56.81
C SER A 114 -7.31 11.78 55.40
N ASP A 115 -8.09 10.80 54.93
CA ASP A 115 -8.75 10.74 53.61
C ASP A 115 -9.81 11.85 53.51
N ILE A 116 -9.37 13.08 53.21
CA ILE A 116 -10.27 14.18 52.86
C ILE A 116 -10.69 13.99 51.40
N GLY A 117 -11.95 13.59 51.19
CA GLY A 117 -12.62 13.60 49.88
C GLY A 117 -12.64 12.27 49.12
N VAL A 118 -12.70 11.12 49.81
CA VAL A 118 -12.79 9.80 49.15
C VAL A 118 -14.22 9.25 49.25
N ASP A 119 -14.83 8.98 48.09
CA ASP A 119 -16.21 8.48 47.98
C ASP A 119 -16.25 6.98 47.72
N SER A 120 -17.38 6.35 48.07
CA SER A 120 -17.63 4.91 47.85
C SER A 120 -18.68 4.69 46.76
N PHE A 121 -18.35 3.85 45.79
CA PHE A 121 -19.14 3.57 44.59
C PHE A 121 -19.39 2.06 44.45
N PRO A 122 -20.64 1.58 44.53
CA PRO A 122 -20.96 0.18 44.30
C PRO A 122 -20.84 -0.20 42.81
N LEU A 123 -20.07 -1.24 42.49
CA LEU A 123 -19.90 -1.76 41.14
C LEU A 123 -20.27 -3.24 41.11
N VAL A 124 -21.08 -3.65 40.14
CA VAL A 124 -21.39 -5.07 39.90
C VAL A 124 -20.76 -5.50 38.59
N LEU A 125 -19.94 -6.55 38.63
CA LEU A 125 -19.42 -7.20 37.42
C LEU A 125 -20.31 -8.39 37.07
N SER A 126 -20.68 -8.49 35.80
CA SER A 126 -21.46 -9.61 35.28
C SER A 126 -20.69 -10.94 35.33
N PRO A 127 -21.37 -12.09 35.20
CA PRO A 127 -20.71 -13.40 35.16
C PRO A 127 -19.64 -13.49 34.06
N THR A 128 -19.90 -12.89 32.90
CA THR A 128 -18.95 -12.88 31.78
C THR A 128 -17.73 -12.00 32.03
N GLU A 129 -17.87 -10.91 32.77
CA GLU A 129 -16.76 -10.02 33.16
C GLU A 129 -15.91 -10.66 34.26
N TRP A 130 -16.54 -11.32 35.23
CA TRP A 130 -15.82 -12.07 36.26
C TRP A 130 -15.00 -13.22 35.66
N GLU A 131 -15.59 -13.99 34.74
CA GLU A 131 -14.91 -15.11 34.08
C GLU A 131 -13.63 -14.69 33.33
N GLN A 132 -13.62 -13.47 32.77
CA GLN A 132 -12.46 -12.91 32.07
C GLN A 132 -11.29 -12.62 33.00
N ILE A 133 -11.56 -12.28 34.26
CA ILE A 133 -10.54 -11.75 35.18
C ILE A 133 -10.18 -12.70 36.32
N LYS A 134 -11.02 -13.70 36.60
CA LYS A 134 -10.82 -14.65 37.69
C LYS A 134 -9.47 -15.37 37.57
N PRO A 135 -8.84 -15.74 38.70
CA PRO A 135 -7.55 -16.42 38.67
C PRO A 135 -7.58 -17.77 37.94
N ASP A 136 -6.45 -18.17 37.37
CA ASP A 136 -6.31 -19.50 36.76
C ASP A 136 -6.32 -20.61 37.83
N GLN A 137 -6.93 -21.76 37.51
CA GLN A 137 -7.13 -22.85 38.48
C GLN A 137 -5.81 -23.58 38.85
N THR A 138 -4.71 -23.34 38.15
CA THR A 138 -3.49 -24.18 38.12
C THR A 138 -2.44 -23.91 39.21
N SER A 139 -2.72 -23.13 40.26
CA SER A 139 -1.72 -22.79 41.30
C SER A 139 -2.19 -23.11 42.73
N ASN A 140 -1.39 -23.90 43.46
CA ASN A 140 -1.62 -24.34 44.86
C ASN A 140 -1.22 -23.28 45.91
N HIS A 141 -1.40 -21.99 45.62
CA HIS A 141 -1.12 -20.92 46.59
C HIS A 141 -2.42 -20.44 47.25
N GLN A 142 -2.42 -20.27 48.58
CA GLN A 142 -3.53 -19.74 49.39
C GLN A 142 -4.00 -18.33 48.97
N GLN A 143 -3.18 -17.60 48.22
CA GLN A 143 -3.51 -16.30 47.64
C GLN A 143 -3.32 -16.32 46.13
N LYS A 144 -4.40 -16.07 45.37
CA LYS A 144 -4.35 -15.92 43.91
C LYS A 144 -4.49 -14.47 43.49
N ARG A 145 -3.90 -14.13 42.35
CA ARG A 145 -4.02 -12.80 41.72
C ARG A 145 -5.01 -12.88 40.56
N LEU A 146 -5.71 -11.78 40.27
CA LEU A 146 -6.50 -11.68 39.04
C LEU A 146 -5.58 -11.75 37.81
N LYS A 147 -6.13 -12.19 36.66
CA LYS A 147 -5.39 -12.31 35.40
C LYS A 147 -4.71 -10.99 35.04
N SER A 148 -3.38 -10.98 35.09
CA SER A 148 -2.57 -9.81 34.79
C SER A 148 -2.86 -9.29 33.38
N TRP A 149 -2.74 -7.98 33.18
CA TRP A 149 -3.05 -7.28 31.92
C TRP A 149 -4.53 -7.30 31.47
N VAL A 150 -5.39 -8.12 32.08
CA VAL A 150 -6.81 -8.24 31.72
C VAL A 150 -7.71 -7.53 32.73
N TRP A 151 -7.52 -7.83 34.03
CA TRP A 151 -8.41 -7.34 35.08
C TRP A 151 -8.57 -5.82 35.16
N PRO A 152 -7.51 -5.00 34.98
CA PRO A 152 -7.67 -3.56 35.07
C PRO A 152 -8.60 -3.03 33.97
N ASN A 153 -8.57 -3.66 32.78
CA ASN A 153 -9.39 -3.23 31.64
C ASN A 153 -10.87 -3.49 31.88
N VAL A 154 -11.21 -4.66 32.39
CA VAL A 154 -12.60 -5.04 32.67
C VAL A 154 -13.19 -4.14 33.76
N ILE A 155 -12.52 -4.06 34.93
CA ILE A 155 -13.06 -3.31 36.07
C ILE A 155 -13.20 -1.81 35.77
N THR A 156 -12.16 -1.19 35.18
CA THR A 156 -12.19 0.26 34.92
C THR A 156 -13.16 0.64 33.81
N LYS A 157 -13.40 -0.25 32.84
CA LYS A 157 -14.40 -0.07 31.80
C LYS A 157 -15.81 -0.15 32.39
N ALA A 158 -16.09 -1.15 33.22
CA ALA A 158 -17.37 -1.27 33.92
C ALA A 158 -17.61 -0.05 34.84
N PHE A 159 -16.58 0.36 35.58
CA PHE A 159 -16.64 1.53 36.46
C PHE A 159 -16.96 2.83 35.71
N TRP A 160 -16.31 3.09 34.58
CA TRP A 160 -16.60 4.27 33.76
C TRP A 160 -17.95 4.18 33.07
N ASN A 161 -18.40 3.00 32.62
CA ASN A 161 -19.72 2.84 32.02
C ASN A 161 -20.82 3.30 32.98
N MET A 162 -20.64 3.05 34.28
CA MET A 162 -21.58 3.43 35.33
C MET A 162 -21.39 4.88 35.81
N TYR A 163 -20.14 5.34 35.96
CA TYR A 163 -19.85 6.60 36.67
C TYR A 163 -19.14 7.69 35.86
N LYS A 164 -18.68 7.40 34.63
CA LYS A 164 -18.09 8.37 33.69
C LYS A 164 -16.86 9.13 34.19
N PHE A 165 -16.07 8.52 35.08
CA PHE A 165 -14.85 9.12 35.60
C PHE A 165 -13.82 9.42 34.50
N PRO A 166 -13.20 10.61 34.46
CA PRO A 166 -12.18 10.93 33.46
C PRO A 166 -10.84 10.19 33.68
N CYS A 167 -10.65 9.54 34.85
CA CYS A 167 -9.39 8.94 35.24
C CYS A 167 -9.01 7.68 34.44
N ALA A 168 -7.77 7.66 33.94
CA ALA A 168 -7.15 6.49 33.30
C ALA A 168 -6.48 5.58 34.35
N PHE A 169 -7.27 4.83 35.11
CA PHE A 169 -6.75 3.96 36.18
C PHE A 169 -5.92 2.78 35.65
N LEU A 170 -4.71 2.63 36.18
CA LEU A 170 -3.80 1.51 35.95
C LEU A 170 -3.84 0.57 37.17
N GLY A 171 -3.93 -0.74 36.92
CA GLY A 171 -3.86 -1.73 37.99
C GLY A 171 -2.46 -1.83 38.57
N LYS A 172 -2.35 -1.90 39.90
CA LYS A 172 -1.08 -2.10 40.62
C LYS A 172 -0.98 -3.51 41.19
N TRP A 173 -1.99 -3.92 41.94
CA TRP A 173 -2.05 -5.27 42.51
C TRP A 173 -3.49 -5.70 42.75
N SER A 174 -3.69 -7.01 42.87
CA SER A 174 -4.98 -7.63 43.20
C SER A 174 -4.75 -8.90 44.02
N TYR A 175 -5.66 -9.21 44.93
CA TYR A 175 -5.63 -10.39 45.80
C TYR A 175 -7.00 -11.02 45.90
N VAL A 176 -7.08 -12.32 45.67
CA VAL A 176 -8.27 -13.16 45.84
C VAL A 176 -7.97 -14.22 46.91
N ARG A 177 -8.79 -14.28 47.95
CA ARG A 177 -8.73 -15.32 49.01
C ARG A 177 -9.64 -16.50 48.61
N ILE A 178 -9.13 -17.72 48.72
CA ILE A 178 -9.81 -18.93 48.20
C ILE A 178 -10.26 -19.88 49.32
N GLU A 179 -9.62 -19.87 50.48
CA GLU A 179 -10.00 -20.69 51.63
C GLU A 179 -11.00 -19.94 52.53
N GLN A 180 -12.15 -20.56 52.79
CA GLN A 180 -13.12 -20.16 53.81
C GLN A 180 -13.15 -21.31 54.82
N ASP A 181 -12.50 -21.17 55.98
CA ASP A 181 -12.83 -22.02 57.13
C ASP A 181 -14.19 -21.56 57.65
N GLU A 182 -15.16 -22.47 57.69
CA GLU A 182 -16.56 -22.19 58.05
C GLU A 182 -16.75 -21.82 59.55
N ASN A 183 -15.66 -21.75 60.34
CA ASN A 183 -15.70 -21.60 61.79
C ASN A 183 -15.04 -20.33 62.38
N GLU A 184 -14.56 -19.38 61.57
CA GLU A 184 -14.13 -18.09 62.10
C GLU A 184 -15.25 -17.05 62.03
N ASN A 185 -15.77 -16.69 63.21
CA ASN A 185 -16.64 -15.51 63.40
C ASN A 185 -16.03 -14.31 62.66
N TYR A 186 -16.79 -13.79 61.69
CA TYR A 186 -16.42 -12.65 60.84
C TYR A 186 -15.87 -11.49 61.68
N ALA A 187 -14.55 -11.34 61.74
CA ALA A 187 -13.95 -10.07 62.08
C ALA A 187 -14.37 -9.07 61.00
N VAL A 188 -15.02 -7.98 61.44
CA VAL A 188 -15.35 -6.82 60.61
C VAL A 188 -14.07 -6.39 59.87
N GLY A 189 -13.95 -6.70 58.57
CA GLY A 189 -12.75 -6.42 57.77
C GLY A 189 -12.27 -7.52 56.81
N SER A 190 -12.82 -8.74 56.85
CA SER A 190 -12.40 -9.81 55.92
C SER A 190 -12.93 -9.59 54.49
N PHE A 191 -12.04 -9.57 53.48
CA PHE A 191 -12.39 -9.42 52.06
C PHE A 191 -12.18 -10.71 51.25
N TYR A 192 -13.02 -10.94 50.24
CA TYR A 192 -12.83 -11.98 49.22
C TYR A 192 -11.83 -11.54 48.14
N LEU A 193 -12.01 -10.34 47.60
CA LEU A 193 -11.14 -9.72 46.59
C LEU A 193 -10.79 -8.29 47.02
N LYS A 194 -9.52 -7.92 46.93
CA LYS A 194 -9.06 -6.54 47.08
C LYS A 194 -8.09 -6.18 45.97
N PHE A 195 -8.23 -4.99 45.39
CA PHE A 195 -7.29 -4.47 44.40
C PHE A 195 -6.97 -3.01 44.64
N LYS A 196 -5.84 -2.57 44.09
CA LYS A 196 -5.43 -1.17 44.07
C LYS A 196 -4.97 -0.77 42.68
N GLY A 197 -5.30 0.46 42.31
CA GLY A 197 -4.85 1.12 41.11
C GLY A 197 -4.54 2.59 41.33
N LEU A 198 -3.97 3.22 40.30
CA LEU A 198 -3.62 4.64 40.30
C LEU A 198 -3.92 5.23 38.93
N CYS A 199 -4.44 6.46 38.88
CA CYS A 199 -4.57 7.19 37.62
C CYS A 199 -3.19 7.38 36.97
N LYS A 200 -3.13 7.15 35.65
CA LYS A 200 -1.91 7.36 34.86
C LYS A 200 -1.42 8.81 34.87
N SER A 201 -2.33 9.77 35.02
CA SER A 201 -1.98 11.18 35.12
C SER A 201 -1.22 11.43 36.42
N LYS A 202 0.04 11.87 36.29
CA LYS A 202 0.87 12.26 37.44
C LYS A 202 0.28 13.47 38.18
N LYS A 203 -0.42 14.35 37.48
CA LYS A 203 -1.11 15.52 38.05
C LYS A 203 -2.35 15.11 38.84
N CYS A 204 -3.14 14.17 38.32
CA CYS A 204 -4.33 13.68 38.99
C CYS A 204 -3.97 12.84 40.23
N ASN A 205 -3.06 11.87 40.05
CA ASN A 205 -2.58 10.91 41.06
C ASN A 205 -3.71 10.21 41.85
N ASN A 206 -4.93 10.15 41.30
CA ASN A 206 -6.09 9.61 42.00
C ASN A 206 -5.92 8.09 42.22
N LYS A 207 -6.20 7.63 43.43
CA LYS A 207 -6.10 6.23 43.85
C LYS A 207 -7.48 5.58 43.69
N ILE A 208 -7.50 4.35 43.18
CA ILE A 208 -8.71 3.52 43.14
C ILE A 208 -8.44 2.25 43.95
N VAL A 209 -9.30 1.97 44.93
CA VAL A 209 -9.26 0.74 45.71
C VAL A 209 -10.60 0.06 45.55
N GLY A 210 -10.62 -1.23 45.25
CA GLY A 210 -11.86 -1.99 45.18
C GLY A 210 -11.82 -3.18 46.12
N VAL A 211 -12.93 -3.39 46.84
CA VAL A 211 -13.08 -4.49 47.80
C VAL A 211 -14.39 -5.23 47.52
N ALA A 212 -14.31 -6.56 47.36
CA ALA A 212 -15.47 -7.44 47.45
C ALA A 212 -15.37 -8.22 48.75
N TYR A 213 -16.41 -8.14 49.59
CA TYR A 213 -16.45 -8.85 50.87
C TYR A 213 -16.90 -10.29 50.73
N LYS A 214 -17.73 -10.59 49.72
CA LYS A 214 -18.30 -11.91 49.46
C LYS A 214 -17.84 -12.45 48.12
N LYS A 215 -17.80 -13.79 48.01
CA LYS A 215 -17.60 -14.49 46.74
C LYS A 215 -18.75 -14.17 45.76
N PRO A 216 -18.53 -14.30 44.44
CA PRO A 216 -19.58 -14.04 43.45
C PRO A 216 -20.82 -14.90 43.71
N VAL A 217 -22.01 -14.30 43.63
CA VAL A 217 -23.31 -14.99 43.76
C VAL A 217 -23.91 -15.08 42.37
N ASN A 218 -24.29 -16.29 41.92
CA ASN A 218 -24.74 -16.53 40.54
C ASN A 218 -23.77 -16.03 39.45
N GLY A 219 -22.48 -15.95 39.79
CA GLY A 219 -21.43 -15.41 38.91
C GLY A 219 -21.25 -13.89 38.96
N GLU A 220 -22.15 -13.14 39.61
CA GLU A 220 -22.03 -11.69 39.77
C GLU A 220 -21.12 -11.33 40.93
N LEU A 221 -20.16 -10.43 40.69
CA LEU A 221 -19.22 -9.97 41.70
C LEU A 221 -19.55 -8.53 42.11
N HIS A 222 -19.93 -8.35 43.37
CA HIS A 222 -20.19 -7.04 43.97
C HIS A 222 -18.90 -6.44 44.56
N LEU A 223 -18.52 -5.27 44.07
CA LEU A 223 -17.36 -4.49 44.49
C LEU A 223 -17.83 -3.18 45.11
N ILE A 224 -17.15 -2.74 46.17
CA ILE A 224 -17.19 -1.36 46.62
C ILE A 224 -15.89 -0.71 46.18
N ILE A 225 -16.00 0.29 45.31
CA ILE A 225 -14.88 1.07 44.79
C ILE A 225 -14.75 2.35 45.60
N THR A 226 -13.57 2.59 46.15
CA THR A 226 -13.24 3.76 46.97
C THR A 226 -12.21 4.60 46.22
N THR A 227 -12.59 5.84 45.87
CA THR A 227 -11.75 6.77 45.08
C THR A 227 -12.21 8.22 45.25
N ARG A 228 -11.33 9.21 45.03
CA ARG A 228 -11.73 10.62 45.01
C ARG A 228 -12.61 10.88 43.79
N ASP A 229 -13.76 11.53 43.96
CA ASP A 229 -14.62 11.91 42.82
C ASP A 229 -13.95 12.99 41.97
N THR A 230 -13.69 12.67 40.70
CA THR A 230 -13.03 13.57 39.74
C THR A 230 -13.93 13.93 38.56
N ARG A 231 -15.23 13.65 38.63
CA ARG A 231 -16.16 13.87 37.51
C ARG A 231 -16.26 15.34 37.09
N ASN A 232 -16.13 16.25 38.05
CA ASN A 232 -16.20 17.71 37.84
C ASN A 232 -14.82 18.37 37.82
N ASP A 233 -13.74 17.59 37.98
CA ASP A 233 -12.39 18.11 37.96
C ASP A 233 -11.87 18.20 36.52
N TYR A 234 -11.09 19.23 36.23
CA TYR A 234 -10.28 19.23 35.02
C TYR A 234 -9.28 18.07 35.07
N HIS A 235 -9.32 17.21 34.06
CA HIS A 235 -8.46 16.05 33.95
C HIS A 235 -7.80 16.01 32.58
N GLU A 236 -6.47 15.87 32.53
CA GLU A 236 -5.75 15.78 31.27
C GLU A 236 -6.14 14.54 30.45
N GLU A 237 -6.04 14.64 29.13
CA GLU A 237 -6.36 13.54 28.22
C GLU A 237 -5.28 12.44 28.25
N VAL A 238 -5.32 11.61 29.28
CA VAL A 238 -4.49 10.40 29.39
C VAL A 238 -5.29 9.16 28.98
N LYS A 239 -4.67 8.29 28.18
CA LYS A 239 -5.25 7.01 27.76
C LYS A 239 -4.57 5.83 28.46
N ARG A 240 -5.37 4.82 28.77
CA ARG A 240 -4.91 3.53 29.31
C ARG A 240 -4.13 2.79 28.22
N PRO A 241 -3.06 2.04 28.53
CA PRO A 241 -2.35 1.23 27.54
C PRO A 241 -3.26 0.20 26.87
N LEU A 242 -3.11 0.00 25.56
CA LEU A 242 -3.74 -1.09 24.82
C LEU A 242 -2.78 -2.28 24.77
N ASN A 243 -2.94 -3.21 25.71
CA ASN A 243 -2.00 -4.31 25.95
C ASN A 243 -2.67 -5.69 25.83
N GLY A 244 -1.83 -6.73 25.71
CA GLY A 244 -2.25 -8.12 25.89
C GLY A 244 -3.27 -8.62 24.85
N PRO A 245 -4.22 -9.48 25.27
CA PRO A 245 -5.21 -10.10 24.38
C PRO A 245 -6.10 -9.09 23.64
N GLU A 246 -6.45 -7.97 24.29
CA GLU A 246 -7.29 -6.93 23.71
C GLU A 246 -6.62 -6.28 22.49
N ARG A 247 -5.30 -6.04 22.55
CA ARG A 247 -4.54 -5.51 21.43
C ARG A 247 -4.59 -6.43 20.21
N LYS A 248 -4.40 -7.73 20.41
CA LYS A 248 -4.48 -8.75 19.35
C LYS A 248 -5.88 -8.84 18.75
N LEU A 249 -6.91 -8.81 19.60
CA LEU A 249 -8.31 -8.82 19.18
C LEU A 249 -8.65 -7.57 18.34
N ILE A 250 -8.22 -6.38 18.77
CA ILE A 250 -8.43 -5.14 18.04
C ILE A 250 -7.66 -5.16 16.71
N GLY A 251 -6.41 -5.65 16.69
CA GLY A 251 -5.63 -5.85 15.47
C GLY A 251 -6.38 -6.69 14.42
N ARG A 252 -6.97 -7.81 14.86
CA ARG A 252 -7.83 -8.68 14.03
C ARG A 252 -9.08 -7.96 13.52
N LYS A 253 -9.82 -7.28 14.41
CA LYS A 253 -11.01 -6.49 14.03
C LYS A 253 -10.70 -5.37 13.03
N LEU A 254 -9.47 -4.85 13.05
CA LEU A 254 -9.00 -3.78 12.18
C LEU A 254 -8.46 -4.25 10.83
N LYS A 255 -8.33 -5.55 10.57
CA LYS A 255 -7.71 -6.10 9.34
C LYS A 255 -8.20 -5.43 8.05
N ARG A 256 -9.53 -5.31 7.89
CA ARG A 256 -10.21 -4.64 6.76
C ARG A 256 -10.84 -3.27 7.09
N ARG A 257 -10.55 -2.70 8.26
CA ARG A 257 -11.14 -1.41 8.70
C ARG A 257 -10.09 -0.31 8.84
N ARG A 258 -10.51 0.95 8.61
CA ARG A 258 -9.68 2.12 8.90
C ARG A 258 -9.69 2.41 10.40
N ALA A 259 -8.52 2.70 10.97
CA ALA A 259 -8.37 3.00 12.40
C ALA A 259 -9.22 4.20 12.86
N ALA A 260 -9.33 5.23 12.01
CA ALA A 260 -10.15 6.42 12.30
C ALA A 260 -11.64 6.08 12.40
N GLY A 261 -12.18 5.36 11.41
CA GLY A 261 -13.59 4.92 11.42
C GLY A 261 -13.90 3.98 12.59
N TYR A 262 -12.96 3.09 12.95
CA TYR A 262 -13.09 2.26 14.15
C TYR A 262 -13.16 3.09 15.44
N ARG A 263 -12.29 4.11 15.58
CA ARG A 263 -12.32 5.01 16.74
C ARG A 263 -13.62 5.79 16.81
N GLN A 264 -14.08 6.37 15.69
CA GLN A 264 -15.35 7.12 15.64
C GLN A 264 -16.53 6.24 16.07
N LYS A 265 -16.58 4.99 15.60
CA LYS A 265 -17.61 4.03 16.02
C LYS A 265 -17.56 3.76 17.53
N LEU A 266 -16.38 3.54 18.10
CA LEU A 266 -16.23 3.36 19.56
C LEU A 266 -16.70 4.58 20.35
N LEU A 267 -16.41 5.80 19.88
CA LEU A 267 -16.87 7.01 20.53
C LEU A 267 -18.40 7.11 20.47
N ALA A 268 -18.99 6.92 19.29
CA ALA A 268 -20.44 6.98 19.11
C ALA A 268 -21.19 5.94 19.97
N GLU A 269 -20.61 4.76 20.15
CA GLU A 269 -21.22 3.68 20.95
C GLU A 269 -21.08 3.89 22.47
N ASN A 270 -20.06 4.62 22.93
CA ASN A 270 -19.69 4.64 24.35
C ASN A 270 -19.80 6.01 25.02
N MET A 271 -19.87 7.11 24.26
CA MET A 271 -19.84 8.48 24.77
C MET A 271 -21.02 9.31 24.24
N LYS A 272 -21.66 10.09 25.12
CA LYS A 272 -22.67 11.11 24.73
C LYS A 272 -22.02 12.46 24.49
N PHE A 273 -22.73 13.35 23.78
CA PHE A 273 -22.29 14.72 23.56
C PHE A 273 -22.04 15.44 24.90
N GLY A 274 -20.86 16.03 25.05
CA GLY A 274 -20.43 16.74 26.27
C GLY A 274 -19.76 15.89 27.35
N GLU A 275 -19.73 14.56 27.23
CA GLU A 275 -19.01 13.69 28.17
C GLU A 275 -17.48 13.70 27.94
N ASN A 276 -16.69 13.26 28.91
CA ASN A 276 -15.26 13.03 28.73
C ASN A 276 -15.01 11.80 27.84
N GLU A 277 -14.01 11.86 26.95
CA GLU A 277 -13.66 10.71 26.13
C GLU A 277 -13.24 9.50 27.00
N PRO A 278 -13.79 8.30 26.78
CA PRO A 278 -13.45 7.14 27.58
C PRO A 278 -11.93 6.86 27.59
N PRO A 279 -11.30 6.65 28.76
CA PRO A 279 -9.86 6.48 28.88
C PRO A 279 -9.27 5.26 28.15
N TRP A 280 -10.09 4.27 27.79
CA TRP A 280 -9.66 3.09 27.01
C TRP A 280 -9.80 3.29 25.49
N VAL A 281 -10.50 4.32 25.02
CA VAL A 281 -10.56 4.64 23.59
C VAL A 281 -9.23 5.28 23.21
N GLN A 282 -8.46 4.56 22.40
CA GLN A 282 -7.09 4.94 22.05
C GLN A 282 -7.02 6.00 20.96
N LYS A 283 -5.88 6.68 20.91
CA LYS A 283 -5.49 7.52 19.77
C LYS A 283 -5.31 6.65 18.51
N CYS A 284 -5.61 7.21 17.34
CA CYS A 284 -5.59 6.49 16.07
C CYS A 284 -4.26 5.79 15.75
N HIS A 285 -3.11 6.34 16.16
CA HIS A 285 -1.81 5.73 15.89
C HIS A 285 -1.62 4.39 16.63
N ILE A 286 -2.17 4.24 17.83
CA ILE A 286 -2.13 2.98 18.60
C ILE A 286 -2.91 1.89 17.87
N TYR A 287 -4.10 2.20 17.34
CA TYR A 287 -4.87 1.27 16.52
C TYR A 287 -4.18 0.92 15.20
N ARG A 288 -3.50 1.89 14.57
CA ARG A 288 -2.67 1.61 13.37
C ARG A 288 -1.52 0.66 13.70
N GLN A 289 -0.89 0.82 14.87
CA GLN A 289 0.19 -0.05 15.32
C GLN A 289 -0.32 -1.47 15.64
N ALA A 290 -1.42 -1.60 16.37
CA ALA A 290 -2.05 -2.92 16.63
C ALA A 290 -2.47 -3.63 15.34
N LYS A 291 -3.01 -2.89 14.36
CA LYS A 291 -3.29 -3.41 13.01
C LYS A 291 -2.01 -3.84 12.30
N MET A 292 -0.94 -3.06 12.40
CA MET A 292 0.34 -3.39 11.77
C MET A 292 0.94 -4.67 12.36
N GLU A 293 0.97 -4.80 13.68
CA GLU A 293 1.47 -5.98 14.39
C GLU A 293 0.68 -7.23 14.00
N HIS A 294 -0.65 -7.15 13.99
CA HIS A 294 -1.48 -8.27 13.53
C HIS A 294 -1.21 -8.64 12.06
N ASN A 295 -1.06 -7.64 11.17
CA ASN A 295 -0.70 -7.93 9.77
C ASN A 295 0.69 -8.59 9.66
N LYS A 296 1.66 -8.23 10.52
CA LYS A 296 2.98 -8.89 10.55
C LYS A 296 2.84 -10.35 10.99
N GLU A 297 2.07 -10.61 12.05
CA GLU A 297 1.78 -11.98 12.51
C GLU A 297 1.11 -12.82 11.40
N ASP A 298 0.10 -12.27 10.70
CA ASP A 298 -0.59 -12.91 9.56
C ASP A 298 0.33 -13.21 8.36
N LEU A 299 1.48 -12.54 8.29
CA LEU A 299 2.52 -12.74 7.28
C LEU A 299 3.68 -13.59 7.80
N GLY A 300 3.60 -14.14 9.03
CA GLY A 300 4.66 -14.95 9.64
C GLY A 300 5.89 -14.15 10.10
N ILE A 301 5.76 -12.83 10.26
CA ILE A 301 6.88 -11.94 10.60
C ILE A 301 6.88 -11.67 12.12
N LYS A 302 8.01 -11.97 12.79
CA LYS A 302 8.20 -11.72 14.22
C LYS A 302 8.13 -10.21 14.54
N SER A 303 7.60 -9.88 15.71
CA SER A 303 7.57 -8.49 16.22
C SER A 303 9.00 -7.92 16.36
N GLY A 304 9.18 -6.63 16.06
CA GLY A 304 10.49 -5.95 16.14
C GLY A 304 11.44 -6.11 14.95
N VAL A 305 11.21 -7.05 14.03
CA VAL A 305 12.10 -7.23 12.86
C VAL A 305 11.85 -6.16 11.79
N LYS A 306 12.92 -5.46 11.36
CA LYS A 306 12.88 -4.55 10.19
C LYS A 306 12.63 -5.39 8.94
N MET A 307 11.57 -5.06 8.21
CA MET A 307 11.04 -5.90 7.14
C MET A 307 11.88 -5.71 5.87
N ASP A 308 12.79 -6.65 5.59
CA ASP A 308 13.36 -6.76 4.25
C ASP A 308 12.27 -7.32 3.32
N MET A 309 11.83 -6.51 2.35
CA MET A 309 10.74 -6.90 1.44
C MET A 309 11.11 -8.11 0.60
N ILE A 310 12.36 -8.19 0.14
CA ILE A 310 12.81 -9.29 -0.72
C ILE A 310 12.79 -10.60 0.08
N THR A 311 13.37 -10.62 1.28
CA THR A 311 13.30 -11.79 2.17
C THR A 311 11.87 -12.14 2.54
N SER A 312 11.01 -11.15 2.79
CA SER A 312 9.59 -11.39 3.08
C SER A 312 8.86 -12.10 1.93
N ILE A 313 9.10 -11.68 0.68
CA ILE A 313 8.53 -12.34 -0.50
C ILE A 313 9.13 -13.74 -0.69
N ARG A 314 10.44 -13.92 -0.47
CA ARG A 314 11.07 -15.25 -0.50
C ARG A 314 10.48 -16.20 0.55
N ASN A 315 10.16 -15.71 1.74
CA ASN A 315 9.52 -16.52 2.77
C ASN A 315 8.09 -16.97 2.36
N MET A 316 7.41 -16.23 1.48
CA MET A 316 6.12 -16.67 0.94
C MET A 316 6.26 -17.99 0.16
N LEU A 317 7.43 -18.25 -0.44
CA LEU A 317 7.68 -19.48 -1.21
C LEU A 317 7.67 -20.75 -0.34
N GLN A 318 7.63 -20.63 0.99
CA GLN A 318 7.45 -21.78 1.89
C GLN A 318 6.03 -22.36 1.83
N ASP A 319 5.04 -21.56 1.43
CA ASP A 319 3.68 -22.01 1.18
C ASP A 319 3.54 -22.35 -0.32
N ILE A 320 3.08 -23.57 -0.59
CA ILE A 320 3.04 -24.14 -1.93
C ILE A 320 2.21 -23.28 -2.90
N ARG A 321 1.17 -22.60 -2.41
CA ARG A 321 0.31 -21.72 -3.21
C ARG A 321 1.09 -20.59 -3.86
N TYR A 322 1.97 -19.93 -3.10
CA TYR A 322 2.78 -18.85 -3.63
C TYR A 322 4.04 -19.37 -4.34
N SER A 323 4.59 -20.50 -3.92
CA SER A 323 5.73 -21.13 -4.61
C SER A 323 5.42 -21.52 -6.06
N ASN A 324 4.18 -21.94 -6.31
CA ASN A 324 3.72 -22.31 -7.65
C ASN A 324 3.31 -21.09 -8.49
N ALA A 325 3.03 -19.96 -7.85
CA ALA A 325 2.57 -18.74 -8.52
C ALA A 325 3.70 -17.74 -8.79
N ILE A 326 4.60 -17.53 -7.83
CA ILE A 326 5.73 -16.60 -7.97
C ILE A 326 6.82 -17.28 -8.80
N ARG A 327 7.17 -16.67 -9.93
CA ARG A 327 8.10 -17.24 -10.92
C ARG A 327 9.50 -16.67 -10.79
N GLU A 328 9.62 -15.37 -10.57
CA GLU A 328 10.90 -14.66 -10.57
C GLU A 328 10.90 -13.50 -9.58
N ILE A 329 12.05 -13.20 -8.95
CA ILE A 329 12.19 -12.11 -7.97
C ILE A 329 13.50 -11.33 -8.22
N GLY A 330 13.36 -10.08 -8.65
CA GLY A 330 14.46 -9.13 -8.78
C GLY A 330 14.80 -8.39 -7.47
N ALA A 331 16.07 -8.43 -7.06
CA ALA A 331 16.54 -7.79 -5.83
C ALA A 331 17.43 -6.54 -6.02
N LYS A 332 18.07 -6.34 -7.19
CA LYS A 332 18.89 -5.13 -7.47
C LYS A 332 18.02 -3.94 -7.89
N LYS A 333 17.05 -4.24 -8.74
CA LYS A 333 15.88 -3.44 -9.08
C LYS A 333 14.70 -4.34 -8.80
N PHE A 334 13.73 -3.85 -8.04
CA PHE A 334 12.61 -4.66 -7.61
C PHE A 334 11.72 -5.03 -8.79
N TYR A 335 11.50 -6.33 -8.95
CA TYR A 335 10.41 -6.85 -9.75
C TYR A 335 10.00 -8.23 -9.24
N VAL A 336 8.76 -8.63 -9.51
CA VAL A 336 8.25 -9.98 -9.26
C VAL A 336 7.38 -10.38 -10.43
N PHE A 337 7.71 -11.49 -11.09
CA PHE A 337 6.84 -12.11 -12.09
C PHE A 337 6.03 -13.20 -11.41
N TYR A 338 4.74 -13.24 -11.70
CA TYR A 338 3.87 -14.24 -11.09
C TYR A 338 2.70 -14.59 -12.01
N CYS A 339 2.30 -15.87 -11.91
CA CYS A 339 1.08 -16.46 -12.44
C CYS A 339 0.93 -17.87 -11.87
N SER A 340 -0.29 -18.25 -11.53
CA SER A 340 -0.63 -19.60 -11.12
C SER A 340 -0.59 -20.59 -12.30
N PRO A 341 -0.34 -21.90 -12.06
CA PRO A 341 -0.45 -22.93 -13.08
C PRO A 341 -1.85 -22.96 -13.74
N GLU A 342 -2.90 -22.68 -12.99
CA GLU A 342 -4.28 -22.64 -13.47
C GLU A 342 -4.50 -21.51 -14.48
N GLN A 343 -3.90 -20.34 -14.26
CA GLN A 343 -3.95 -19.22 -15.23
C GLN A 343 -3.29 -19.60 -16.56
N ILE A 344 -2.16 -20.31 -16.51
CA ILE A 344 -1.47 -20.80 -17.71
C ILE A 344 -2.36 -21.80 -18.46
N PHE A 345 -3.04 -22.69 -17.74
CA PHE A 345 -3.99 -23.64 -18.36
C PHE A 345 -5.15 -22.91 -19.04
N VAL A 346 -5.76 -21.95 -18.34
CA VAL A 346 -6.88 -21.15 -18.87
C VAL A 346 -6.47 -20.35 -20.10
N GLU A 347 -5.29 -19.74 -20.11
CA GLU A 347 -4.75 -19.04 -21.28
C GLU A 347 -4.63 -19.96 -22.50
N LYS A 348 -4.02 -21.13 -22.33
CA LYS A 348 -3.86 -22.10 -23.42
C LYS A 348 -5.20 -22.56 -23.97
N GLU A 349 -6.14 -22.87 -23.09
CA GLU A 349 -7.49 -23.27 -23.49
C GLU A 349 -8.25 -22.13 -24.18
N TYR A 350 -8.12 -20.90 -23.69
CA TYR A 350 -8.66 -19.71 -24.33
C TYR A 350 -8.12 -19.56 -25.76
N CYS A 351 -6.80 -19.61 -25.95
CA CYS A 351 -6.17 -19.52 -27.26
C CYS A 351 -6.58 -20.68 -28.18
N ARG A 352 -6.70 -21.90 -27.65
CA ARG A 352 -7.17 -23.08 -28.39
C ARG A 352 -8.61 -22.92 -28.87
N VAL A 353 -9.50 -22.42 -28.01
CA VAL A 353 -10.93 -22.22 -28.30
C VAL A 353 -11.14 -21.07 -29.27
N ARG A 354 -10.35 -19.99 -29.13
CA ARG A 354 -10.41 -18.78 -29.95
C ARG A 354 -9.44 -18.81 -31.14
N LYS A 355 -9.03 -19.99 -31.61
CA LYS A 355 -8.01 -20.16 -32.66
C LYS A 355 -8.22 -19.18 -33.84
N GLY A 356 -7.24 -18.31 -34.10
CA GLY A 356 -7.28 -17.30 -35.17
C GLY A 356 -7.87 -15.96 -34.74
N PHE A 357 -8.40 -15.85 -33.52
CA PHE A 357 -9.08 -14.68 -32.95
C PHE A 357 -8.73 -14.48 -31.46
N SER A 358 -7.65 -15.08 -30.97
CA SER A 358 -7.21 -14.91 -29.58
C SER A 358 -6.68 -13.50 -29.35
N ARG A 359 -7.23 -12.82 -28.34
CA ARG A 359 -6.96 -11.41 -28.04
C ARG A 359 -6.47 -11.24 -26.61
N ILE A 360 -5.39 -10.47 -26.45
CA ILE A 360 -4.91 -10.05 -25.13
C ILE A 360 -4.83 -8.53 -25.03
N CYS A 361 -4.96 -8.01 -23.80
CA CYS A 361 -4.66 -6.63 -23.47
C CYS A 361 -3.46 -6.58 -22.51
N LEU A 362 -2.54 -5.65 -22.74
CA LEU A 362 -1.42 -5.35 -21.85
C LEU A 362 -1.58 -3.92 -21.36
N ASP A 363 -1.41 -3.73 -20.06
CA ASP A 363 -1.39 -2.39 -19.47
C ASP A 363 -0.71 -2.43 -18.10
N ALA A 364 -0.43 -1.27 -17.54
CA ALA A 364 0.20 -1.08 -16.25
C ALA A 364 -0.57 -0.08 -15.38
N THR A 365 -0.61 -0.34 -14.08
CA THR A 365 -1.19 0.61 -13.14
C THR A 365 -0.29 0.88 -11.93
N GLY A 366 -0.17 2.16 -11.58
CA GLY A 366 0.64 2.62 -10.45
C GLY A 366 -0.12 2.60 -9.12
N LYS A 367 0.53 3.15 -8.08
CA LYS A 367 -0.07 3.39 -6.75
C LYS A 367 -0.62 2.14 -6.03
N VAL A 368 -0.19 0.94 -6.44
CA VAL A 368 -0.57 -0.35 -5.82
C VAL A 368 0.36 -0.73 -4.67
N VAL A 369 1.66 -0.45 -4.79
CA VAL A 369 2.70 -0.85 -3.83
C VAL A 369 3.49 0.36 -3.36
N LYS A 370 3.79 0.42 -2.06
CA LYS A 370 4.58 1.50 -1.45
C LYS A 370 6.04 1.34 -1.83
N LYS A 371 6.71 2.46 -2.10
CA LYS A 371 8.18 2.47 -2.22
C LYS A 371 8.79 1.98 -0.90
N PHE A 372 9.78 1.12 -1.00
CA PHE A 372 10.47 0.55 0.17
C PHE A 372 11.99 0.58 -0.02
N GLU A 373 12.73 0.43 1.07
CA GLU A 373 14.18 0.33 1.05
C GLU A 373 14.57 -1.06 0.55
N ILE A 374 15.22 -1.14 -0.61
CA ILE A 374 15.62 -2.41 -1.24
C ILE A 374 17.02 -2.84 -0.79
N ILE A 375 17.89 -1.85 -0.57
CA ILE A 375 19.24 -1.98 -0.02
C ILE A 375 19.41 -0.80 0.96
N PRO A 376 20.15 -0.93 2.07
CA PRO A 376 20.36 0.16 3.01
C PRO A 376 20.71 1.50 2.32
N GLY A 377 19.92 2.54 2.60
CA GLY A 377 20.05 3.88 2.01
C GLY A 377 19.38 4.09 0.65
N ARG A 378 18.91 3.04 -0.03
CA ARG A 378 18.29 3.13 -1.36
C ARG A 378 16.84 2.62 -1.36
N LYS A 379 15.91 3.50 -1.73
CA LYS A 379 14.50 3.14 -1.98
C LYS A 379 14.28 2.70 -3.43
N THR A 380 13.24 1.89 -3.65
CA THR A 380 12.73 1.57 -4.98
C THR A 380 12.17 2.81 -5.68
N GLY A 381 12.14 2.77 -7.02
CA GLY A 381 11.30 3.66 -7.82
C GLY A 381 9.80 3.45 -7.59
N HIS A 382 8.96 4.09 -8.41
CA HIS A 382 7.54 3.77 -8.47
C HIS A 382 7.37 2.32 -8.92
N ILE A 383 6.52 1.56 -8.22
CA ILE A 383 6.24 0.17 -8.54
C ILE A 383 4.88 0.12 -9.22
N PHE A 384 4.88 -0.39 -10.44
CA PHE A 384 3.68 -0.60 -11.25
C PHE A 384 3.30 -2.06 -11.26
N LEU A 385 1.99 -2.32 -11.35
CA LEU A 385 1.43 -3.61 -11.67
C LEU A 385 1.18 -3.67 -13.17
N TYR A 386 1.92 -4.51 -13.87
CA TYR A 386 1.68 -4.89 -15.25
C TYR A 386 0.84 -6.15 -15.28
N THR A 387 -0.14 -6.21 -16.17
CA THR A 387 -0.94 -7.42 -16.39
C THR A 387 -1.11 -7.68 -17.88
N ILE A 388 -1.12 -8.97 -18.22
CA ILE A 388 -1.64 -9.47 -19.49
C ILE A 388 -3.03 -10.04 -19.19
N THR A 389 -4.06 -9.51 -19.82
CA THR A 389 -5.45 -9.95 -19.63
C THR A 389 -6.05 -10.56 -20.87
N ILE A 390 -6.95 -11.52 -20.63
CA ILE A 390 -7.90 -12.03 -21.61
C ILE A 390 -9.30 -11.59 -21.19
N ASN A 391 -10.17 -11.36 -22.17
CA ASN A 391 -11.60 -11.23 -21.94
C ASN A 391 -12.33 -12.37 -22.63
N PHE A 392 -13.13 -13.12 -21.86
CA PHE A 392 -13.93 -14.23 -22.37
C PHE A 392 -15.35 -14.16 -21.81
N GLU A 393 -16.34 -14.03 -22.71
CA GLU A 393 -17.77 -13.94 -22.36
C GLU A 393 -18.04 -12.90 -21.25
N GLY A 394 -17.49 -11.69 -21.44
CA GLY A 394 -17.67 -10.56 -20.53
C GLY A 394 -16.87 -10.64 -19.22
N LYS A 395 -16.07 -11.69 -19.00
CA LYS A 395 -15.19 -11.80 -17.83
C LYS A 395 -13.75 -11.49 -18.24
N THR A 396 -13.15 -10.50 -17.57
CA THR A 396 -11.72 -10.22 -17.66
C THR A 396 -10.94 -11.04 -16.63
N LEU A 397 -9.84 -11.65 -17.06
CA LEU A 397 -8.91 -12.38 -16.20
C LEU A 397 -7.48 -12.04 -16.60
N PRO A 398 -6.61 -11.61 -15.68
CA PRO A 398 -5.20 -11.53 -15.99
C PRO A 398 -4.57 -12.92 -15.94
N VAL A 399 -3.77 -13.24 -16.94
CA VAL A 399 -3.13 -14.55 -17.11
C VAL A 399 -1.64 -14.53 -16.79
N TYR A 400 -1.04 -13.34 -16.77
CA TYR A 400 0.36 -13.14 -16.36
C TYR A 400 0.54 -11.75 -15.79
N GLN A 401 1.32 -11.61 -14.71
CA GLN A 401 1.47 -10.36 -14.00
C GLN A 401 2.94 -10.07 -13.64
N MET A 402 3.23 -8.78 -13.50
CA MET A 402 4.50 -8.29 -12.99
C MET A 402 4.29 -7.11 -12.06
N LEU A 403 4.87 -7.17 -10.86
CA LEU A 403 5.14 -5.95 -10.09
C LEU A 403 6.56 -5.51 -10.45
N SER A 404 6.77 -4.25 -10.83
CA SER A 404 8.11 -3.80 -11.23
C SER A 404 8.35 -2.32 -10.99
N GLU A 405 9.57 -1.97 -10.56
CA GLU A 405 10.07 -0.59 -10.65
C GLU A 405 10.72 -0.25 -12.01
N LYS A 406 10.99 -1.27 -12.83
CA LYS A 406 11.48 -1.14 -14.20
C LYS A 406 10.30 -1.08 -15.16
N HIS A 407 10.31 -0.09 -16.05
CA HIS A 407 9.24 0.20 -17.01
C HIS A 407 9.78 0.40 -18.44
N ASP A 408 11.07 0.11 -18.67
CA ASP A 408 11.69 0.24 -19.99
C ASP A 408 11.27 -0.89 -20.95
N ALA A 409 11.22 -0.59 -22.25
CA ALA A 409 10.78 -1.54 -23.28
C ALA A 409 11.58 -2.85 -23.24
N VAL A 410 12.91 -2.77 -23.07
CA VAL A 410 13.78 -3.97 -23.02
C VAL A 410 13.38 -4.91 -21.88
N PHE A 411 13.09 -4.35 -20.70
CA PHE A 411 12.67 -5.15 -19.57
C PHE A 411 11.25 -5.72 -19.72
N ILE A 412 10.34 -4.96 -20.31
CA ILE A 412 9.00 -5.47 -20.63
C ILE A 412 9.09 -6.60 -21.67
N THR A 413 9.95 -6.46 -22.69
CA THR A 413 10.24 -7.55 -23.66
C THR A 413 10.74 -8.79 -22.95
N PHE A 414 11.67 -8.65 -22.00
CA PHE A 414 12.15 -9.77 -21.20
C PHE A 414 11.00 -10.45 -20.42
N TRP A 415 10.13 -9.67 -19.78
CA TRP A 415 8.96 -10.20 -19.08
C TRP A 415 8.01 -11.00 -20.01
N LEU A 416 7.71 -10.48 -21.21
CA LEU A 416 6.89 -11.16 -22.21
C LEU A 416 7.58 -12.42 -22.77
N GLN A 417 8.89 -12.38 -23.00
CA GLN A 417 9.64 -13.54 -23.45
C GLN A 417 9.69 -14.64 -22.38
N GLU A 418 9.79 -14.28 -21.10
CA GLU A 418 9.69 -15.25 -20.01
C GLU A 418 8.30 -15.88 -19.93
N TRP A 419 7.23 -15.13 -20.18
CA TRP A 419 5.89 -15.70 -20.30
C TRP A 419 5.82 -16.77 -21.39
N ILE A 420 6.30 -16.46 -22.59
CA ILE A 420 6.30 -17.38 -23.72
C ILE A 420 7.20 -18.60 -23.44
N ARG A 421 8.44 -18.37 -22.97
CA ARG A 421 9.47 -19.40 -22.82
C ARG A 421 9.24 -20.28 -21.58
N ALA A 422 9.08 -19.67 -20.41
CA ALA A 422 9.00 -20.38 -19.14
C ALA A 422 7.60 -20.94 -18.87
N CYS A 423 6.55 -20.18 -19.18
CA CYS A 423 5.16 -20.65 -19.01
C CYS A 423 4.65 -21.46 -20.21
N LYS A 424 5.41 -21.48 -21.31
CA LYS A 424 5.00 -22.08 -22.60
C LYS A 424 3.68 -21.48 -23.09
N ALA A 425 3.47 -20.18 -22.87
CA ALA A 425 2.24 -19.49 -23.25
C ALA A 425 2.06 -19.52 -24.77
N THR A 426 0.80 -19.49 -25.22
CA THR A 426 0.50 -19.44 -26.65
C THR A 426 0.66 -18.00 -27.13
N ILE A 427 1.36 -17.79 -28.25
CA ILE A 427 1.44 -16.47 -28.85
C ILE A 427 0.04 -16.10 -29.38
N PRO A 428 -0.54 -14.98 -28.94
CA PRO A 428 -1.90 -14.60 -29.32
C PRO A 428 -1.98 -14.13 -30.78
N ASP A 429 -3.17 -14.16 -31.36
CA ASP A 429 -3.41 -13.67 -32.72
C ASP A 429 -3.38 -12.14 -32.77
N GLU A 430 -3.84 -11.49 -31.71
CA GLU A 430 -3.95 -10.03 -31.57
C GLU A 430 -3.62 -9.60 -30.14
N ALA A 431 -2.90 -8.49 -30.00
CA ALA A 431 -2.50 -7.93 -28.72
C ALA A 431 -2.68 -6.40 -28.73
N MET A 432 -3.29 -5.87 -27.68
CA MET A 432 -3.67 -4.46 -27.55
C MET A 432 -2.99 -3.83 -26.34
N SER A 433 -2.64 -2.55 -26.44
CA SER A 433 -2.16 -1.72 -25.33
C SER A 433 -2.68 -0.31 -25.49
N ASP A 434 -2.60 0.48 -24.43
CA ASP A 434 -2.62 1.93 -24.52
C ASP A 434 -1.49 2.48 -25.43
N LEU A 435 -1.37 3.81 -25.51
CA LEU A 435 -0.27 4.47 -26.25
C LEU A 435 1.07 4.48 -25.49
N GLY A 436 1.23 3.64 -24.47
CA GLY A 436 2.48 3.45 -23.76
C GLY A 436 3.57 2.93 -24.70
N ARG A 437 4.49 3.81 -25.12
CA ARG A 437 5.56 3.50 -26.09
C ARG A 437 6.35 2.25 -25.72
N ALA A 438 6.65 2.08 -24.44
CA ALA A 438 7.42 0.94 -23.94
C ALA A 438 6.67 -0.39 -24.11
N LEU A 439 5.34 -0.41 -23.94
CA LEU A 439 4.51 -1.59 -24.14
C LEU A 439 4.43 -1.97 -25.62
N LEU A 440 4.13 -1.00 -26.50
CA LEU A 440 4.06 -1.23 -27.95
C LEU A 440 5.39 -1.74 -28.52
N LEU A 441 6.52 -1.14 -28.12
CA LEU A 441 7.85 -1.61 -28.50
C LEU A 441 8.10 -3.04 -28.02
N ALA A 442 7.79 -3.32 -26.76
CA ALA A 442 8.01 -4.64 -26.19
C ALA A 442 7.17 -5.74 -26.83
N MET A 443 5.92 -5.43 -27.18
CA MET A 443 5.02 -6.36 -27.86
C MET A 443 5.50 -6.70 -29.28
N CYS A 444 5.95 -5.69 -30.04
CA CYS A 444 6.51 -5.92 -31.38
C CYS A 444 7.74 -6.84 -31.33
N GLU A 445 8.65 -6.58 -30.39
CA GLU A 445 9.87 -7.37 -30.22
C GLU A 445 9.58 -8.79 -29.71
N ALA A 446 8.73 -8.93 -28.68
CA ALA A 446 8.46 -10.21 -28.04
C ALA A 446 7.65 -11.16 -28.94
N PHE A 447 6.63 -10.66 -29.63
CA PHE A 447 5.70 -11.49 -30.41
C PHE A 447 6.10 -11.62 -31.88
N ASN A 448 6.64 -10.56 -32.47
CA ASN A 448 6.94 -10.49 -33.91
C ASN A 448 8.44 -10.46 -34.23
N ARG A 449 9.32 -10.24 -33.25
CA ARG A 449 10.79 -10.09 -33.45
C ARG A 449 11.12 -8.97 -34.43
N MET A 450 10.37 -7.87 -34.31
CA MET A 450 10.52 -6.68 -35.14
C MET A 450 10.53 -5.47 -34.23
N THR A 451 11.28 -4.44 -34.61
CA THR A 451 11.10 -3.12 -34.02
C THR A 451 9.71 -2.59 -34.37
N LEU A 452 9.16 -1.68 -33.57
CA LEU A 452 7.87 -1.03 -33.89
C LEU A 452 7.88 -0.40 -35.30
N LYS A 453 9.00 0.20 -35.67
CA LYS A 453 9.21 0.86 -36.97
C LYS A 453 9.11 -0.15 -38.13
N GLU A 454 9.80 -1.29 -38.02
CA GLU A 454 9.73 -2.36 -39.01
C GLU A 454 8.35 -3.00 -39.07
N TYR A 455 7.75 -3.26 -37.91
CA TYR A 455 6.42 -3.85 -37.82
C TYR A 455 5.36 -2.99 -38.51
N VAL A 456 5.36 -1.67 -38.27
CA VAL A 456 4.45 -0.72 -38.93
C VAL A 456 4.62 -0.75 -40.45
N ASP A 457 5.85 -0.75 -40.95
CA ASP A 457 6.12 -0.82 -42.39
C ASP A 457 5.69 -2.14 -43.03
N VAL A 458 5.91 -3.25 -42.33
CA VAL A 458 5.48 -4.58 -42.76
C VAL A 458 3.95 -4.64 -42.79
N LEU A 459 3.28 -4.11 -41.77
CA LEU A 459 1.82 -4.05 -41.68
C LEU A 459 1.22 -3.18 -42.79
N PHE A 460 1.79 -2.00 -43.04
CA PHE A 460 1.39 -1.11 -44.13
C PHE A 460 1.53 -1.77 -45.52
N LYS A 461 2.68 -2.40 -45.79
CA LYS A 461 2.92 -3.11 -47.06
C LYS A 461 2.00 -4.31 -47.24
N TRP A 462 1.61 -4.96 -46.15
CA TRP A 462 0.65 -6.05 -46.20
C TRP A 462 -0.78 -5.53 -46.43
N ALA A 463 -1.14 -4.42 -45.77
CA ALA A 463 -2.45 -3.79 -45.89
C ALA A 463 -2.78 -3.26 -47.30
N THR A 464 -1.76 -2.86 -48.05
CA THR A 464 -1.85 -2.32 -49.43
C THR A 464 -1.89 -3.40 -50.51
N LYS A 465 -1.58 -4.66 -50.17
CA LYS A 465 -1.63 -5.80 -51.10
C LYS A 465 -2.98 -6.51 -51.07
N ASP A 466 -3.23 -7.34 -52.07
CA ASP A 466 -4.34 -8.30 -52.03
C ASP A 466 -4.10 -9.32 -50.90
N ARG A 467 -4.83 -9.11 -49.79
CA ARG A 467 -4.65 -9.84 -48.53
C ARG A 467 -5.11 -11.29 -48.63
N TYR A 468 -6.00 -11.62 -49.57
CA TYR A 468 -6.44 -13.00 -49.82
C TYR A 468 -5.33 -13.84 -50.45
N LYS A 469 -4.37 -13.19 -51.12
CA LYS A 469 -3.25 -13.85 -51.81
C LYS A 469 -1.92 -13.76 -51.06
N THR A 470 -1.84 -12.95 -50.00
CA THR A 470 -0.58 -12.66 -49.29
C THR A 470 -0.67 -13.09 -47.83
N PRO A 471 0.04 -14.15 -47.40
CA PRO A 471 0.02 -14.59 -46.00
C PRO A 471 0.53 -13.49 -45.06
N ARG A 472 0.02 -13.50 -43.83
CA ARG A 472 0.41 -12.54 -42.78
C ARG A 472 1.91 -12.71 -42.45
N PRO A 473 2.73 -11.65 -42.56
CA PRO A 473 4.17 -11.73 -42.33
C PRO A 473 4.59 -11.58 -40.85
N PHE A 474 3.64 -11.56 -39.92
CA PHE A 474 3.85 -11.42 -38.47
C PHE A 474 2.96 -12.42 -37.71
N ASN A 475 3.35 -12.73 -36.46
CA ASN A 475 2.66 -13.73 -35.65
C ASN A 475 1.45 -13.14 -34.91
N THR A 476 1.58 -11.91 -34.42
CA THR A 476 0.56 -11.22 -33.62
C THR A 476 0.28 -9.86 -34.21
N LEU A 477 -1.00 -9.54 -34.36
CA LEU A 477 -1.46 -8.21 -34.73
C LEU A 477 -1.41 -7.28 -33.51
N ILE A 478 -0.50 -6.32 -33.50
CA ILE A 478 -0.36 -5.29 -32.46
C ILE A 478 -1.26 -4.10 -32.79
N ARG A 479 -2.05 -3.66 -31.81
CA ARG A 479 -2.97 -2.52 -31.94
C ARG A 479 -2.89 -1.59 -30.74
N ALA A 480 -3.14 -0.30 -30.97
CA ALA A 480 -3.21 0.73 -29.95
C ALA A 480 -4.66 1.09 -29.63
N ASP A 481 -4.93 1.36 -28.35
CA ASP A 481 -6.25 1.77 -27.86
C ASP A 481 -6.69 3.12 -28.44
N VAL A 482 -7.88 3.13 -29.03
CA VAL A 482 -8.41 4.30 -29.74
C VAL A 482 -8.90 5.40 -28.79
N ALA A 483 -9.37 5.05 -27.59
CA ALA A 483 -9.83 6.03 -26.60
C ALA A 483 -8.62 6.81 -26.06
N HIS A 484 -7.52 6.13 -25.79
CA HIS A 484 -6.24 6.75 -25.43
C HIS A 484 -5.69 7.61 -26.57
N GLN A 485 -5.82 7.16 -27.83
CA GLN A 485 -5.46 7.96 -29.00
C GLN A 485 -6.27 9.26 -29.09
N MET A 486 -7.59 9.19 -28.96
CA MET A 486 -8.46 10.36 -28.98
C MET A 486 -8.19 11.31 -27.81
N ALA A 487 -7.96 10.75 -26.62
CA ALA A 487 -7.63 11.50 -25.42
C ALA A 487 -6.26 12.19 -25.52
N ALA A 488 -5.29 11.57 -26.20
CA ALA A 488 -3.98 12.12 -26.47
C ALA A 488 -4.05 13.31 -27.44
N VAL A 489 -4.77 13.16 -28.56
CA VAL A 489 -4.97 14.22 -29.56
C VAL A 489 -5.66 15.44 -28.96
N ALA A 490 -6.69 15.23 -28.13
CA ALA A 490 -7.41 16.33 -27.47
C ALA A 490 -6.54 17.18 -26.53
N ARG A 491 -5.38 16.65 -26.10
CA ARG A 491 -4.39 17.33 -25.24
C ARG A 491 -3.21 17.94 -26.01
N TRP A 492 -3.13 17.76 -27.33
CA TRP A 492 -2.11 18.45 -28.13
C TRP A 492 -2.19 19.96 -27.90
N LYS A 493 -1.03 20.58 -27.71
CA LYS A 493 -0.97 22.01 -27.37
C LYS A 493 -1.79 22.88 -28.34
N CYS A 494 -1.65 22.66 -29.64
CA CYS A 494 -2.39 23.41 -30.65
C CYS A 494 -3.92 23.21 -30.53
N ILE A 495 -4.40 22.02 -30.20
CA ILE A 495 -5.84 21.71 -30.02
C ILE A 495 -6.37 22.21 -28.66
N LYS A 496 -5.56 22.11 -27.61
CA LYS A 496 -5.90 22.56 -26.26
C LYS A 496 -6.03 24.08 -26.20
N ASP A 497 -5.11 24.79 -26.85
CA ASP A 497 -5.05 26.26 -26.86
C ASP A 497 -6.03 26.88 -27.89
N LEU A 498 -6.57 26.08 -28.80
CA LEU A 498 -7.54 26.54 -29.80
C LEU A 498 -8.87 26.93 -29.13
N ARG A 499 -9.20 28.23 -29.19
CA ARG A 499 -10.40 28.80 -28.56
C ARG A 499 -11.70 28.57 -29.34
N HIS A 500 -11.62 28.21 -30.62
CA HIS A 500 -12.79 28.09 -31.50
C HIS A 500 -13.39 26.67 -31.43
N PRO A 501 -14.51 26.43 -30.73
CA PRO A 501 -14.99 25.08 -30.44
C PRO A 501 -15.37 24.30 -31.71
N ILE A 502 -15.91 24.99 -32.71
CA ILE A 502 -16.32 24.38 -33.98
C ILE A 502 -15.10 23.83 -34.75
N VAL A 503 -14.04 24.62 -34.90
CA VAL A 503 -12.81 24.21 -35.59
C VAL A 503 -12.12 23.10 -34.80
N LYS A 504 -12.08 23.23 -33.46
CA LYS A 504 -11.57 22.19 -32.57
C LYS A 504 -12.33 20.86 -32.75
N GLY A 505 -13.66 20.89 -32.71
CA GLY A 505 -14.50 19.73 -32.92
C GLY A 505 -14.30 19.10 -34.30
N PHE A 506 -14.21 19.92 -35.35
CA PHE A 506 -13.94 19.45 -36.71
C PHE A 506 -12.65 18.63 -36.80
N TYR A 507 -11.52 19.14 -36.29
CA TYR A 507 -10.24 18.41 -36.34
C TYR A 507 -10.20 17.18 -35.44
N LEU A 508 -10.93 17.17 -34.33
CA LEU A 508 -11.08 15.96 -33.52
C LEU A 508 -11.87 14.89 -34.27
N ARG A 509 -12.92 15.28 -34.98
CA ARG A 509 -13.75 14.38 -35.80
C ARG A 509 -13.00 13.86 -37.03
N THR A 510 -12.08 14.63 -37.62
CA THR A 510 -11.24 14.09 -38.70
C THR A 510 -10.32 12.98 -38.21
N ILE A 511 -9.78 13.07 -36.99
CA ILE A 511 -9.04 11.96 -36.37
C ILE A 511 -9.96 10.75 -36.12
N ALA A 512 -11.16 10.97 -35.62
CA ALA A 512 -12.14 9.90 -35.41
C ALA A 512 -12.47 9.18 -36.74
N LEU A 513 -12.65 9.92 -37.84
CA LEU A 513 -12.81 9.36 -39.17
C LEU A 513 -11.57 8.55 -39.60
N MET A 514 -10.36 9.05 -39.37
CA MET A 514 -9.13 8.31 -39.69
C MET A 514 -9.00 7.00 -38.90
N ILE A 515 -9.42 6.97 -37.64
CA ILE A 515 -9.48 5.75 -36.81
C ILE A 515 -10.44 4.73 -37.44
N ASP A 516 -11.58 5.20 -37.92
CA ASP A 516 -12.66 4.37 -38.43
C ASP A 516 -12.48 3.90 -39.89
N CYS A 517 -11.56 4.51 -40.65
CA CYS A 517 -11.25 4.10 -42.02
C CYS A 517 -10.99 2.60 -42.10
N GLN A 518 -11.61 1.90 -43.05
CA GLN A 518 -11.53 0.44 -43.22
C GLN A 518 -10.50 0.03 -44.28
N THR A 519 -10.04 0.97 -45.10
CA THR A 519 -9.01 0.74 -46.13
C THR A 519 -7.93 1.81 -46.14
N VAL A 520 -6.73 1.46 -46.64
CA VAL A 520 -5.62 2.41 -46.76
C VAL A 520 -5.99 3.57 -47.71
N GLN A 521 -6.80 3.30 -48.74
CA GLN A 521 -7.27 4.30 -49.70
C GLN A 521 -8.26 5.29 -49.06
N GLU A 522 -9.15 4.80 -48.21
CA GLU A 522 -10.06 5.63 -47.43
C GLU A 522 -9.30 6.52 -46.45
N PHE A 523 -8.32 5.94 -45.73
CA PHE A 523 -7.41 6.70 -44.88
C PHE A 523 -6.66 7.78 -45.67
N GLU A 524 -6.08 7.42 -46.82
CA GLU A 524 -5.39 8.37 -47.71
C GLU A 524 -6.30 9.54 -48.06
N HIS A 525 -7.54 9.25 -48.46
CA HIS A 525 -8.50 10.26 -48.87
C HIS A 525 -8.84 11.21 -47.71
N VAL A 526 -9.26 10.69 -46.56
CA VAL A 526 -9.61 11.49 -45.37
C VAL A 526 -8.41 12.30 -44.88
N PHE A 527 -7.22 11.70 -44.85
CA PHE A 527 -5.98 12.37 -44.46
C PHE A 527 -5.66 13.55 -45.38
N ARG A 528 -5.72 13.34 -46.71
CA ARG A 528 -5.42 14.39 -47.69
C ARG A 528 -6.42 15.53 -47.64
N LEU A 529 -7.72 15.25 -47.52
CA LEU A 529 -8.74 16.28 -47.35
C LEU A 529 -8.48 17.10 -46.08
N THR A 530 -8.09 16.44 -44.98
CA THR A 530 -7.74 17.12 -43.73
C THR A 530 -6.53 18.04 -43.90
N CYS A 531 -5.48 17.59 -44.60
CA CYS A 531 -4.32 18.43 -44.90
C CYS A 531 -4.69 19.65 -45.75
N ILE A 532 -5.54 19.48 -46.76
CA ILE A 532 -5.97 20.58 -47.65
C ILE A 532 -6.72 21.65 -46.85
N VAL A 533 -7.68 21.25 -46.01
CA VAL A 533 -8.44 22.18 -45.17
C VAL A 533 -7.53 22.90 -44.16
N ALA A 534 -6.48 22.25 -43.65
CA ALA A 534 -5.59 22.84 -42.66
C ALA A 534 -4.51 23.77 -43.24
N LEU A 535 -4.02 23.50 -44.45
CA LEU A 535 -2.83 24.14 -45.02
C LEU A 535 -3.13 25.36 -45.92
N HIS A 536 -4.37 25.50 -46.38
CA HIS A 536 -4.76 26.53 -47.35
C HIS A 536 -5.57 27.67 -46.72
N LEU A 537 -5.20 28.91 -47.02
CA LEU A 537 -5.86 30.12 -46.50
C LEU A 537 -7.10 30.50 -47.30
N ASP A 538 -7.14 30.18 -48.60
CA ASP A 538 -8.25 30.50 -49.50
C ASP A 538 -9.17 29.28 -49.66
N GLN A 539 -10.47 29.45 -49.44
CA GLN A 539 -11.45 28.36 -49.55
C GLN A 539 -11.75 27.96 -51.01
N ASP A 540 -11.50 28.85 -51.97
CA ASP A 540 -11.78 28.62 -53.40
C ASP A 540 -10.57 28.01 -54.15
N GLU A 541 -9.43 27.87 -53.46
CA GLU A 541 -8.25 27.24 -54.04
C GLU A 541 -8.53 25.77 -54.36
N SER A 542 -8.17 25.33 -55.57
CA SER A 542 -8.43 23.98 -56.06
C SER A 542 -7.17 23.13 -56.10
N ILE A 543 -7.22 21.98 -55.43
CA ILE A 543 -6.12 21.03 -55.31
C ILE A 543 -6.52 19.71 -55.99
N MET A 544 -5.57 19.06 -56.65
CA MET A 544 -5.80 17.75 -57.26
C MET A 544 -5.83 16.64 -56.20
N VAL A 545 -6.98 16.02 -55.96
CA VAL A 545 -7.17 14.86 -55.08
C VAL A 545 -7.65 13.66 -55.87
N SER A 546 -6.88 12.57 -55.85
CA SER A 546 -7.21 11.30 -56.54
C SER A 546 -7.67 11.49 -58.01
N GLY A 547 -7.03 12.40 -58.75
CA GLY A 547 -7.34 12.70 -60.15
C GLY A 547 -8.51 13.67 -60.38
N LYS A 548 -9.11 14.23 -59.32
CA LYS A 548 -10.16 15.27 -59.41
C LYS A 548 -9.66 16.58 -58.83
N GLN A 549 -10.05 17.71 -59.41
CA GLN A 549 -9.91 18.98 -58.72
C GLN A 549 -10.96 19.07 -57.63
N VAL A 550 -10.51 19.44 -56.42
CA VAL A 550 -11.35 19.62 -55.24
C VAL A 550 -10.95 20.96 -54.64
N SER A 551 -11.91 21.87 -54.47
CA SER A 551 -11.65 23.12 -53.75
C SER A 551 -11.48 22.87 -52.24
N VAL A 552 -10.85 23.79 -51.52
CA VAL A 552 -10.74 23.69 -50.05
C VAL A 552 -12.14 23.66 -49.40
N PHE A 553 -13.09 24.42 -49.93
CA PHE A 553 -14.50 24.37 -49.51
C PHE A 553 -15.12 22.99 -49.76
N GLU A 554 -14.93 22.41 -50.94
CA GLU A 554 -15.42 21.07 -51.27
C GLU A 554 -14.76 20.00 -50.39
N ALA A 555 -13.46 20.12 -50.11
CA ALA A 555 -12.75 19.20 -49.23
C ALA A 555 -13.33 19.20 -47.82
N ARG A 556 -13.63 20.39 -47.28
CA ARG A 556 -14.34 20.54 -46.01
C ARG A 556 -15.73 19.92 -46.07
N ARG A 557 -16.52 20.20 -47.12
CA ARG A 557 -17.88 19.67 -47.28
C ARG A 557 -17.88 18.14 -47.32
N LEU A 558 -16.96 17.53 -48.07
CA LEU A 558 -16.80 16.07 -48.12
C LEU A 558 -16.48 15.49 -46.74
N LEU A 559 -15.58 16.13 -45.97
CA LEU A 559 -15.29 15.70 -44.60
C LEU A 559 -16.53 15.81 -43.70
N GLU A 560 -17.31 16.90 -43.79
CA GLU A 560 -18.55 17.05 -43.05
C GLU A 560 -19.62 16.00 -43.44
N GLU A 561 -19.70 15.63 -44.73
CA GLU A 561 -20.55 14.56 -45.23
C GLU A 561 -20.12 13.20 -44.64
N TYR A 562 -18.83 12.86 -44.64
CA TYR A 562 -18.31 11.65 -43.98
C TYR A 562 -18.58 11.65 -42.47
N MET A 563 -18.41 12.79 -41.81
CA MET A 563 -18.72 12.92 -40.38
C MET A 563 -20.20 12.66 -40.09
N ALA A 564 -21.09 13.10 -40.97
CA ALA A 564 -22.52 12.86 -40.83
C ALA A 564 -22.87 11.38 -41.06
N GLU A 565 -22.27 10.73 -42.06
CA GLU A 565 -22.47 9.31 -42.35
C GLU A 565 -21.96 8.40 -41.21
N HIS A 566 -20.84 8.78 -40.57
CA HIS A 566 -20.20 8.03 -39.48
C HIS A 566 -20.54 8.56 -38.08
N GLY A 567 -21.58 9.40 -37.95
CA GLY A 567 -21.87 10.19 -36.76
C GLY A 567 -21.91 9.39 -35.46
N GLN A 568 -22.58 8.24 -35.44
CA GLN A 568 -22.68 7.39 -34.25
C GLN A 568 -21.31 6.92 -33.75
N ILE A 569 -20.45 6.44 -34.65
CA ILE A 569 -19.13 5.92 -34.30
C ILE A 569 -18.23 7.05 -33.77
N ILE A 570 -18.32 8.23 -34.39
CA ILE A 570 -17.60 9.42 -33.95
C ILE A 570 -18.03 9.83 -32.55
N GLU A 571 -19.34 9.86 -32.26
CA GLU A 571 -19.86 10.17 -30.92
C GLU A 571 -19.38 9.18 -29.86
N GLU A 572 -19.36 7.88 -30.19
CA GLU A 572 -18.82 6.83 -29.31
C GLU A 572 -17.33 7.05 -29.01
N LEU A 573 -16.52 7.34 -30.04
CA LEU A 573 -15.08 7.64 -29.89
C LEU A 573 -14.85 8.91 -29.09
N GLU A 574 -15.60 9.99 -29.35
CA GLU A 574 -15.47 11.24 -28.62
C GLU A 574 -15.87 11.10 -27.15
N THR A 575 -16.90 10.30 -26.85
CA THR A 575 -17.34 10.04 -25.48
C THR A 575 -16.33 9.16 -24.72
N SER A 576 -15.75 8.17 -25.40
CA SER A 576 -14.80 7.23 -24.78
C SER A 576 -13.57 7.93 -24.18
N ARG A 577 -13.15 9.07 -24.74
CA ARG A 577 -11.96 9.81 -24.30
C ARG A 577 -12.12 10.52 -22.95
N GLU A 578 -13.35 10.84 -22.55
CA GLU A 578 -13.61 11.71 -21.38
C GLU A 578 -13.19 11.05 -20.06
N ASN A 579 -13.14 9.71 -20.05
CA ASN A 579 -12.79 8.92 -18.88
C ASN A 579 -11.31 8.50 -18.84
N VAL A 580 -10.50 8.92 -19.82
CA VAL A 580 -9.11 8.48 -19.94
C VAL A 580 -8.15 9.43 -19.21
N GLU A 581 -7.49 8.90 -18.18
CA GLU A 581 -6.34 9.54 -17.53
C GLU A 581 -5.07 9.25 -18.35
N ILE A 582 -4.38 10.28 -18.83
CA ILE A 582 -3.09 10.15 -19.53
C ILE A 582 -1.96 10.59 -18.60
N ASP A 583 -0.88 9.81 -18.55
CA ASP A 583 0.33 10.17 -17.82
C ASP A 583 1.04 11.38 -18.46
N GLU A 584 1.56 12.30 -17.64
CA GLU A 584 2.33 13.46 -18.08
C GLU A 584 3.52 13.05 -18.98
N GLU A 585 4.13 11.89 -18.78
CA GLU A 585 5.23 11.40 -19.62
C GLU A 585 4.76 11.06 -21.05
N VAL A 586 3.55 10.52 -21.20
CA VAL A 586 2.93 10.25 -22.49
C VAL A 586 2.57 11.58 -23.17
N GLU A 587 1.97 12.52 -22.44
CA GLU A 587 1.66 13.86 -22.95
C GLU A 587 2.92 14.62 -23.39
N ASN A 588 4.02 14.52 -22.63
CA ASN A 588 5.31 15.14 -22.98
C ASN A 588 5.95 14.49 -24.20
N THR A 589 5.91 13.17 -24.31
CA THR A 589 6.41 12.46 -25.50
C THR A 589 5.62 12.87 -26.74
N LEU A 590 4.30 12.94 -26.62
CA LEU A 590 3.40 13.36 -27.70
C LEU A 590 3.56 14.83 -28.08
N ASN A 591 4.05 15.70 -27.19
CA ASN A 591 4.28 17.11 -27.47
C ASN A 591 5.75 17.46 -27.78
N SER A 592 6.68 16.51 -27.67
CA SER A 592 8.11 16.71 -27.94
C SER A 592 8.39 17.00 -29.41
N VAL A 593 9.41 17.81 -29.70
CA VAL A 593 9.84 18.12 -31.08
C VAL A 593 10.78 17.00 -31.54
N GLU A 594 10.40 16.22 -32.55
CA GLU A 594 11.26 15.15 -33.08
C GLU A 594 12.53 15.74 -33.71
N GLU A 595 13.68 15.09 -33.47
CA GLU A 595 14.91 15.38 -34.20
C GLU A 595 14.72 15.03 -35.69
N LYS A 596 14.96 16.01 -36.56
CA LYS A 596 14.87 15.89 -38.01
C LYS A 596 16.03 15.06 -38.57
N ASP A 597 16.03 13.75 -38.35
CA ASP A 597 16.95 12.86 -39.04
C ASP A 597 16.28 12.23 -40.28
N ASP A 598 16.18 13.02 -41.35
CA ASP A 598 15.56 12.65 -42.62
C ASP A 598 16.32 11.53 -43.38
N LYS A 599 17.49 11.09 -42.88
CA LYS A 599 18.36 10.16 -43.61
C LYS A 599 17.89 8.70 -43.61
N ASN A 600 16.92 8.30 -42.78
CA ASN A 600 16.45 6.92 -42.66
C ASN A 600 14.93 6.80 -42.44
N LEU A 601 14.11 7.43 -43.29
CA LEU A 601 12.65 7.34 -43.20
C LEU A 601 12.12 5.96 -43.62
N THR A 602 11.13 5.44 -42.88
CA THR A 602 10.34 4.25 -43.27
C THR A 602 9.51 4.50 -44.52
N VAL A 603 9.06 3.42 -45.17
CA VAL A 603 8.14 3.50 -46.31
C VAL A 603 6.83 4.17 -45.92
N THR A 604 6.27 3.82 -44.76
CA THR A 604 5.03 4.44 -44.24
C THR A 604 5.23 5.94 -43.99
N HIS A 605 6.39 6.34 -43.46
CA HIS A 605 6.67 7.74 -43.16
C HIS A 605 6.91 8.55 -44.43
N GLN A 606 7.65 8.00 -45.40
CA GLN A 606 7.79 8.61 -46.73
C GLN A 606 6.43 8.79 -47.41
N TRP A 607 5.53 7.81 -47.30
CA TRP A 607 4.18 7.90 -47.83
C TRP A 607 3.39 9.04 -47.18
N ILE A 608 3.34 9.12 -45.85
CA ILE A 608 2.67 10.24 -45.14
C ILE A 608 3.26 11.60 -45.51
N LYS A 609 4.60 11.74 -45.55
CA LYS A 609 5.25 12.98 -45.99
C LYS A 609 4.89 13.35 -47.43
N SER A 610 4.80 12.36 -48.32
CA SER A 610 4.36 12.57 -49.70
C SER A 610 2.91 13.06 -49.75
N LEU A 611 2.00 12.49 -48.93
CA LEU A 611 0.61 12.96 -48.86
C LEU A 611 0.53 14.42 -48.41
N ILE A 612 1.28 14.79 -47.37
CA ILE A 612 1.35 16.19 -46.89
C ILE A 612 1.92 17.08 -48.00
N SER A 613 3.04 16.71 -48.62
CA SER A 613 3.65 17.49 -49.70
C SER A 613 2.73 17.68 -50.90
N MET A 614 1.89 16.69 -51.24
CA MET A 614 0.89 16.79 -52.31
C MET A 614 -0.31 17.67 -51.94
N SER A 615 -0.48 17.98 -50.65
CA SER A 615 -1.55 18.82 -50.11
C SER A 615 -1.04 20.20 -49.64
N THR A 616 0.25 20.51 -49.80
CA THR A 616 0.83 21.79 -49.42
C THR A 616 0.79 22.77 -50.60
N PRO A 617 0.40 24.04 -50.39
CA PRO A 617 0.41 25.04 -51.46
C PRO A 617 1.83 25.34 -51.98
N PRO A 618 2.01 25.62 -53.29
CA PRO A 618 3.32 25.86 -53.88
C PRO A 618 4.06 27.11 -53.38
N ASP A 619 3.36 28.15 -52.92
CA ASP A 619 3.97 29.42 -52.50
C ASP A 619 3.03 30.21 -51.56
N GLN A 620 3.20 30.08 -50.23
CA GLN A 620 2.32 30.72 -49.22
C GLN A 620 2.38 32.27 -49.23
N GLN A 621 3.40 32.87 -49.83
CA GLN A 621 3.64 34.32 -49.77
C GLN A 621 3.05 35.13 -50.94
N LYS A 622 2.47 34.47 -51.96
CA LYS A 622 1.99 35.13 -53.19
C LYS A 622 0.50 34.93 -53.51
N MET A 623 -0.24 34.25 -52.65
CA MET A 623 -1.66 34.00 -52.90
C MET A 623 -2.52 35.20 -52.51
N GLU A 624 -3.15 35.84 -53.50
CA GLU A 624 -4.30 36.71 -53.26
C GLU A 624 -5.44 35.86 -52.70
N CYS A 625 -5.65 35.90 -51.38
CA CYS A 625 -6.77 35.23 -50.73
C CYS A 625 -8.08 35.93 -51.12
N LYS A 626 -8.89 35.28 -51.97
CA LYS A 626 -10.18 35.81 -52.44
C LYS A 626 -11.28 35.56 -51.42
N ALA A 627 -11.28 34.39 -50.79
CA ALA A 627 -12.25 34.04 -49.76
C ALA A 627 -11.59 33.24 -48.62
N VAL A 628 -11.76 33.69 -47.37
CA VAL A 628 -11.01 33.13 -46.23
C VAL A 628 -11.55 31.75 -45.82
N ASN A 629 -10.65 30.77 -45.73
CA ASN A 629 -10.92 29.47 -45.10
C ASN A 629 -10.91 29.61 -43.57
N GLY A 630 -12.10 29.63 -42.96
CA GLY A 630 -12.26 29.71 -41.50
C GLY A 630 -11.74 28.49 -40.71
N PHE A 631 -11.34 27.41 -41.39
CA PHE A 631 -10.77 26.21 -40.79
C PHE A 631 -9.27 26.07 -40.99
N TYR A 632 -8.60 27.06 -41.59
CA TYR A 632 -7.14 27.09 -41.72
C TYR A 632 -6.46 26.88 -40.36
N PHE A 633 -5.63 25.84 -40.25
CA PHE A 633 -5.00 25.45 -39.00
C PHE A 633 -3.71 24.64 -39.23
N SER A 634 -2.71 25.27 -39.84
CA SER A 634 -1.46 24.61 -40.23
C SER A 634 -0.65 24.03 -39.06
N GLU A 635 -0.78 24.58 -37.85
CA GLU A 635 -0.16 24.05 -36.63
C GLU A 635 -0.62 22.63 -36.26
N PHE A 636 -1.77 22.18 -36.77
CA PHE A 636 -2.28 20.83 -36.58
C PHE A 636 -1.47 19.77 -37.35
N ILE A 637 -0.82 20.15 -38.44
CA ILE A 637 -0.23 19.20 -39.38
C ILE A 637 1.02 18.52 -38.81
N GLN A 638 1.84 19.25 -38.06
CA GLN A 638 3.03 18.67 -37.43
C GLN A 638 2.69 17.55 -36.42
N PRO A 639 1.80 17.73 -35.44
CA PRO A 639 1.42 16.63 -34.55
C PRO A 639 0.60 15.54 -35.27
N LEU A 640 -0.19 15.88 -36.29
CA LEU A 640 -0.87 14.89 -37.13
C LEU A 640 0.13 13.96 -37.85
N GLU A 641 1.16 14.51 -38.51
CA GLU A 641 2.22 13.75 -39.17
C GLU A 641 2.88 12.75 -38.22
N ARG A 642 3.16 13.20 -36.98
CA ARG A 642 3.81 12.40 -35.94
C ARG A 642 3.04 11.13 -35.59
N ILE A 643 1.72 11.19 -35.50
CA ILE A 643 0.91 9.99 -35.22
C ILE A 643 0.60 9.21 -36.50
N ALA A 644 0.46 9.90 -37.64
CA ALA A 644 0.08 9.30 -38.91
C ALA A 644 1.15 8.35 -39.46
N LYS A 645 2.43 8.56 -39.17
CA LYS A 645 3.47 7.57 -39.54
C LYS A 645 3.31 6.21 -38.85
N GLU A 646 2.53 6.13 -37.77
CA GLU A 646 2.18 4.91 -37.05
C GLU A 646 0.69 4.56 -37.22
N PHE A 647 -0.01 5.16 -38.20
CA PHE A 647 -1.44 4.87 -38.45
C PHE A 647 -1.83 3.39 -38.47
N PRO A 648 -1.04 2.45 -39.03
CA PRO A 648 -1.47 1.07 -39.16
C PRO A 648 -1.81 0.37 -37.83
N ILE A 649 -1.33 0.88 -36.68
CA ILE A 649 -1.63 0.29 -35.37
C ILE A 649 -2.85 0.89 -34.66
N TRP A 650 -3.30 2.09 -35.03
CA TRP A 650 -4.42 2.78 -34.36
C TRP A 650 -5.65 3.02 -35.25
N THR A 651 -5.60 2.66 -36.53
CA THR A 651 -6.79 2.64 -37.43
C THR A 651 -7.20 1.22 -37.82
N ALA A 652 -8.45 1.06 -38.23
CA ALA A 652 -8.92 -0.16 -38.87
C ALA A 652 -8.37 -0.37 -40.30
N ALA A 653 -7.81 0.67 -40.94
CA ALA A 653 -7.46 0.66 -42.37
C ALA A 653 -6.45 -0.43 -42.75
N ALA A 654 -5.55 -0.74 -41.81
CA ALA A 654 -4.50 -1.72 -42.00
C ALA A 654 -4.90 -3.16 -41.61
N LEU A 655 -6.14 -3.38 -41.16
CA LEU A 655 -6.61 -4.65 -40.59
C LEU A 655 -7.54 -5.40 -41.55
N PRO A 656 -7.49 -6.74 -41.61
CA PRO A 656 -8.27 -7.51 -42.59
C PRO A 656 -9.78 -7.50 -42.30
N GLY A 657 -10.59 -7.20 -43.31
CA GLY A 657 -12.05 -7.19 -43.22
C GLY A 657 -12.62 -5.99 -42.45
N LYS A 658 -13.94 -5.95 -42.25
CA LYS A 658 -14.57 -4.95 -41.37
C LYS A 658 -14.23 -5.29 -39.92
N GLN A 659 -13.47 -4.43 -39.23
CA GLN A 659 -13.00 -4.68 -37.87
C GLN A 659 -13.50 -3.63 -36.89
N THR A 660 -13.75 -4.08 -35.66
CA THR A 660 -14.04 -3.20 -34.53
C THR A 660 -12.76 -2.52 -34.04
N HIS A 661 -12.90 -1.34 -33.43
CA HIS A 661 -11.78 -0.60 -32.86
C HIS A 661 -11.12 -1.36 -31.70
N ALA A 662 -9.83 -1.09 -31.47
CA ALA A 662 -9.11 -1.67 -30.35
C ALA A 662 -9.50 -0.95 -29.06
N SER A 663 -9.84 -1.72 -28.02
CA SER A 663 -10.25 -1.18 -26.72
C SER A 663 -9.63 -1.98 -25.58
N THR A 664 -9.04 -1.27 -24.63
CA THR A 664 -8.52 -1.79 -23.36
C THR A 664 -9.47 -1.55 -22.18
N ALA A 665 -10.72 -1.15 -22.43
CA ALA A 665 -11.71 -0.89 -21.36
C ALA A 665 -11.89 -2.08 -20.39
N SER A 666 -11.78 -3.31 -20.90
CA SER A 666 -11.86 -4.52 -20.07
C SER A 666 -10.70 -4.64 -19.06
N GLN A 667 -9.52 -4.14 -19.42
CA GLN A 667 -8.31 -4.08 -18.61
C GLN A 667 -8.37 -2.94 -17.59
N GLU A 668 -8.87 -1.76 -17.99
CA GLU A 668 -9.13 -0.66 -17.05
C GLU A 668 -10.15 -1.06 -15.98
N GLY A 669 -11.23 -1.73 -16.41
CA GLY A 669 -12.22 -2.32 -15.52
C GLY A 669 -11.61 -3.30 -14.53
N TYR A 670 -10.64 -4.10 -14.97
CA TYR A 670 -9.89 -4.98 -14.08
C TYR A 670 -9.06 -4.20 -13.04
N PHE A 671 -8.35 -3.14 -13.44
CA PHE A 671 -7.61 -2.31 -12.48
C PHE A 671 -8.53 -1.57 -11.50
N ALA A 672 -9.73 -1.17 -11.93
CA ALA A 672 -10.75 -0.65 -11.03
C ALA A 672 -11.19 -1.72 -10.02
N GLU A 673 -11.44 -2.96 -10.47
CA GLU A 673 -11.78 -4.10 -9.62
C GLU A 673 -10.68 -4.41 -8.59
N VAL A 674 -9.40 -4.40 -9.00
CA VAL A 674 -8.25 -4.53 -8.08
C VAL A 674 -8.34 -3.49 -6.96
N ARG A 675 -8.54 -2.22 -7.31
CA ARG A 675 -8.54 -1.12 -6.34
C ARG A 675 -9.78 -1.09 -5.44
N GLN A 676 -10.94 -1.40 -5.99
CA GLN A 676 -12.22 -1.17 -5.32
C GLN A 676 -12.77 -2.43 -4.62
N ARG A 677 -12.51 -3.63 -5.17
CA ARG A 677 -13.06 -4.90 -4.67
C ARG A 677 -12.00 -5.79 -4.05
N ILE A 678 -10.96 -6.15 -4.81
CA ILE A 678 -9.93 -7.11 -4.34
C ILE A 678 -9.24 -6.58 -3.09
N PHE A 679 -8.86 -5.29 -3.11
CA PHE A 679 -8.23 -4.62 -1.98
C PHE A 679 -9.21 -3.81 -1.12
N GLU A 680 -10.49 -4.17 -1.12
CA GLU A 680 -11.48 -3.48 -0.29
C GLU A 680 -11.07 -3.48 1.20
N GLY A 681 -11.06 -2.28 1.81
CA GLY A 681 -10.64 -2.11 3.21
C GLY A 681 -9.13 -2.18 3.45
N ILE A 682 -8.32 -2.38 2.41
CA ILE A 682 -6.85 -2.33 2.43
C ILE A 682 -6.39 -1.03 1.77
N PRO A 683 -5.73 -0.12 2.51
CA PRO A 683 -5.21 1.10 1.90
C PRO A 683 -4.12 0.78 0.87
N LEU A 684 -4.37 1.13 -0.38
CA LEU A 684 -3.37 1.18 -1.44
C LEU A 684 -2.74 2.60 -1.49
N PRO A 685 -1.43 2.72 -1.77
CA PRO A 685 -0.47 1.63 -1.95
C PRO A 685 -0.22 0.83 -0.65
N CYS A 686 0.01 -0.48 -0.74
CA CYS A 686 0.35 -1.35 0.40
C CYS A 686 1.76 -1.96 0.28
N SER A 687 2.19 -2.84 1.20
CA SER A 687 3.51 -3.50 1.07
C SER A 687 3.48 -4.57 -0.03
N ALA A 688 4.60 -4.78 -0.73
CA ALA A 688 4.66 -5.67 -1.88
C ALA A 688 4.24 -7.12 -1.56
N ASN A 689 4.71 -7.66 -0.44
CA ASN A 689 4.34 -8.99 0.04
C ASN A 689 2.83 -9.12 0.34
N ARG A 690 2.21 -8.09 0.92
CA ARG A 690 0.77 -8.07 1.17
C ARG A 690 0.01 -8.00 -0.14
N PHE A 691 0.46 -7.16 -1.08
CA PHE A 691 -0.14 -7.06 -2.39
C PHE A 691 -0.13 -8.42 -3.11
N LEU A 692 1.04 -9.06 -3.19
CA LEU A 692 1.19 -10.37 -3.82
C LEU A 692 0.28 -11.42 -3.18
N LYS A 693 0.23 -11.48 -1.85
CA LYS A 693 -0.62 -12.42 -1.12
C LYS A 693 -2.09 -12.26 -1.48
N GLU A 694 -2.65 -11.07 -1.30
CA GLU A 694 -4.08 -10.82 -1.55
C GLU A 694 -4.43 -10.97 -3.04
N HIS A 695 -3.55 -10.54 -3.95
CA HIS A 695 -3.80 -10.65 -5.38
C HIS A 695 -3.71 -12.10 -5.87
N ILE A 696 -2.69 -12.87 -5.47
CA ILE A 696 -2.57 -14.29 -5.85
C ILE A 696 -3.76 -15.10 -5.32
N ASP A 697 -4.19 -14.84 -4.09
CA ASP A 697 -5.35 -15.53 -3.49
C ASP A 697 -6.65 -15.24 -4.27
N ASP A 698 -6.86 -13.99 -4.73
CA ASP A 698 -8.03 -13.61 -5.52
C ASP A 698 -8.02 -14.21 -6.94
N LEU A 699 -6.86 -14.23 -7.59
CA LEU A 699 -6.69 -14.79 -8.94
C LEU A 699 -7.18 -16.23 -9.06
N HIS A 700 -7.09 -17.02 -8.00
CA HIS A 700 -7.60 -18.39 -7.99
C HIS A 700 -9.11 -18.45 -8.29
N SER A 701 -9.90 -17.55 -7.69
CA SER A 701 -11.36 -17.51 -7.86
C SER A 701 -11.74 -17.10 -9.28
N GLY A 702 -11.12 -16.03 -9.80
CA GLY A 702 -11.36 -15.57 -11.17
C GLY A 702 -10.96 -16.59 -12.22
N THR A 703 -9.88 -17.33 -11.98
CA THR A 703 -9.40 -18.39 -12.88
C THR A 703 -10.40 -19.54 -12.96
N ASN A 704 -10.96 -19.97 -11.83
CA ASN A 704 -11.97 -21.02 -11.78
C ASN A 704 -13.25 -20.62 -12.56
N GLU A 705 -13.66 -19.36 -12.47
CA GLU A 705 -14.83 -18.84 -13.20
C GLU A 705 -14.62 -18.90 -14.72
N VAL A 706 -13.48 -18.41 -15.22
CA VAL A 706 -13.18 -18.44 -16.67
C VAL A 706 -12.99 -19.87 -17.18
N ALA A 707 -12.34 -20.74 -16.39
CA ALA A 707 -12.21 -22.15 -16.73
C ALA A 707 -13.57 -22.84 -16.91
N ALA A 708 -14.54 -22.53 -16.03
CA ALA A 708 -15.90 -23.04 -16.15
C ALA A 708 -16.60 -22.55 -17.43
N LYS A 709 -16.47 -21.26 -17.76
CA LYS A 709 -17.01 -20.69 -19.02
C LYS A 709 -16.40 -21.34 -20.26
N LEU A 710 -15.07 -21.50 -20.30
CA LEU A 710 -14.38 -22.18 -21.41
C LEU A 710 -14.84 -23.63 -21.58
N LYS A 711 -15.05 -24.35 -20.47
CA LYS A 711 -15.59 -25.72 -20.50
C LYS A 711 -17.00 -25.75 -21.09
N HIS A 712 -17.88 -24.83 -20.67
CA HIS A 712 -19.25 -24.74 -21.18
C HIS A 712 -19.28 -24.39 -22.67
N PHE A 713 -18.50 -23.40 -23.10
CA PHE A 713 -18.36 -23.02 -24.50
C PHE A 713 -17.93 -24.21 -25.38
N ASN A 714 -16.91 -24.96 -24.94
CA ASN A 714 -16.44 -26.16 -25.66
C ASN A 714 -17.52 -27.25 -25.76
N HIS A 715 -18.38 -27.41 -24.76
CA HIS A 715 -19.46 -28.38 -24.81
C HIS A 715 -20.52 -27.99 -25.84
N ASN A 716 -20.93 -26.72 -25.85
CA ASN A 716 -21.96 -26.23 -26.75
C ASN A 716 -21.54 -26.18 -28.23
N HIS A 717 -20.23 -26.08 -28.52
CA HIS A 717 -19.70 -26.05 -29.89
C HIS A 717 -19.24 -27.42 -30.41
N ARG A 718 -19.36 -28.49 -29.59
CA ARG A 718 -19.13 -29.88 -30.01
C ARG A 718 -20.43 -30.64 -30.30
N GLN A 719 -21.58 -30.10 -29.90
CA GLN A 719 -22.90 -30.48 -30.41
C GLN A 719 -23.16 -29.71 -31.69
#